data_AF-A0A952B5R6-F1
#
_entry.id   AF-A0A952B5R6-F1
#
_cell.length_a   1.000
_cell.length_b   1.000
_cell.length_c   1.000
_cell.angle_alpha   90.00
_cell.angle_beta   90.00
_cell.angle_gamma   90.00
#
_symmetry.space_group_name_H-M   'P 1'
#
loop_
_entity.id
_entity.type
_entity.pdbx_description
1 polymer ?
#
loop_
_entity_poly.entity_id
_entity_poly.type
_entity_poly.pdbx_seq_one_letter_code
_entity_poly.pdbx_strand_id
1 'polypeptide(L)'
;MRSKLMYLVSFVLVFFLVGSAEADDFSWDNSGGDSLWSNPENWDINKVPNAGDAVYINWRIDPTEVIIDADTEARFESVTISNDSVGGQDYVHLHMTGGTLSAGNLIRIGRKELGMFTIDDGDVTCSAFQLGRKDPSKGVVNINGGTVTVSTNTRVPRGGSEGSELHLNGGILYSNGLVMNDPDDPLSGTNGSMDIAGGVLVLTSEEDQTEKIKEYVQNGWITAYGVNSGELLEDGRLALVQIDYNVTNPGMTTVWAVAANPVQARSPQPKDGAILGIADATSLRWTVGETAVRHDLYFGNSFEDVNAANTTDTTGMYRGGQDVSGYIFPEALEWGTAYYWRVDEIEADNTLHTGPVWSFTVANYLLVDDFEAYNELDTTNPMSNRIFSAWIDGWDEPANGSVVGYEDAPFTEQEIVHGGGQSMPYFYNNDDVISYSETTKTLIYPRDWTEQDVGMLSLWFRGHSQYVGGFAEAPSGTYTMSASGADIWNTSDEFHFAYKELSGAVAIIARIDSVGDTDPWAKAGVMIRDTLEADSRHVMMAVTPGSGVWFGRRETTGGGGFSTKQEGITAPQWVKLERTTGGLVRAYYSADGSTWTQLDIASVMMDMPVYIGLALTSHNADATCEAVFSNVSFPNTNVDPQWIDLDVGIIGNEPEPMYVTLANSDGVSATVEHPGANAALMEDWTEWAIDLNSFSDGGINLTDVNSISIGLGDKASPQNGGSGKMYFDDIRLYRRAEEPEPEKIVNIQWLGHSTVKVWDEDCIVYVDPERVNESLHDATLVCVTHTHGDHYSPSDIARVSNSQTQFIGPPDVIQRYGSGQAIASGETIEFENVTITGVASYNTNKPNHPKSRNWVGYIVEIGSKRVYVAGDTDLIDEMKTLGHIDAAILPAGGTYTMNAVEAAEAAQYIKPELAIPYHWGQNVGSLSDAQTFAELARCAVKILAVSEAISSDNWPEYTPIVGR
;
A
#
# COMPACT_ATOMS: atom_id res chain seq x y z
N MET A 1 -34.88 71.64 10.63
CA MET A 1 -34.73 71.22 12.04
C MET A 1 -34.58 69.70 12.04
N ARG A 2 -33.40 69.19 12.48
CA ARG A 2 -33.05 67.84 13.01
C ARG A 2 -33.58 66.59 12.27
N SER A 3 -32.88 65.47 12.05
CA SER A 3 -31.49 65.00 12.10
C SER A 3 -31.53 63.46 11.90
N LYS A 4 -30.52 62.87 11.23
CA LYS A 4 -30.11 61.43 11.20
C LYS A 4 -30.99 60.45 10.39
N LEU A 5 -30.52 59.60 9.46
CA LEU A 5 -29.32 58.74 9.30
C LEU A 5 -29.38 57.39 10.05
N MET A 6 -29.52 56.28 9.31
CA MET A 6 -28.82 54.96 9.41
C MET A 6 -29.43 53.96 8.38
N TYR A 7 -28.73 53.65 7.27
CA TYR A 7 -27.89 52.45 6.92
C TYR A 7 -28.68 51.16 6.62
N LEU A 8 -28.72 50.71 5.35
CA LEU A 8 -28.03 49.56 4.71
C LEU A 8 -28.44 48.19 5.31
N VAL A 9 -28.80 47.16 4.53
CA VAL A 9 -27.89 46.34 3.70
C VAL A 9 -28.66 45.64 2.56
N SER A 10 -28.05 45.60 1.38
CA SER A 10 -28.39 44.72 0.24
C SER A 10 -28.05 43.27 0.53
N PHE A 11 -28.87 42.32 0.07
CA PHE A 11 -28.38 41.00 -0.31
C PHE A 11 -28.78 40.69 -1.75
N VAL A 12 -27.76 40.41 -2.55
CA VAL A 12 -27.83 39.86 -3.90
C VAL A 12 -28.26 38.40 -3.76
N LEU A 13 -29.37 38.04 -4.39
CA LEU A 13 -29.79 36.64 -4.54
C LEU A 13 -28.88 36.02 -5.61
N VAL A 14 -27.80 35.36 -5.19
CA VAL A 14 -27.05 34.44 -6.04
C VAL A 14 -27.84 33.13 -6.04
N PHE A 15 -28.56 32.85 -7.12
CA PHE A 15 -28.93 31.48 -7.44
C PHE A 15 -27.64 30.74 -7.77
N PHE A 16 -27.06 30.05 -6.78
CA PHE A 16 -26.28 28.87 -7.08
C PHE A 16 -27.28 27.86 -7.66
N LEU A 17 -27.23 27.66 -8.98
CA LEU A 17 -27.65 26.39 -9.56
C LEU A 17 -26.63 25.34 -9.07
N VAL A 18 -26.82 24.87 -7.84
CA VAL A 18 -26.61 23.45 -7.58
C VAL A 18 -27.67 22.77 -8.46
N GLY A 19 -27.35 21.66 -9.12
CA GLY A 19 -28.36 20.86 -9.82
C GLY A 19 -29.39 20.32 -8.84
N SER A 20 -30.33 21.14 -8.35
CA SER A 20 -31.50 20.67 -7.61
C SER A 20 -32.51 20.18 -8.63
N ALA A 21 -32.64 18.87 -8.79
CA ALA A 21 -33.87 18.30 -9.33
C ALA A 21 -34.94 18.42 -8.24
N GLU A 22 -35.76 19.47 -8.28
CA GLU A 22 -37.05 19.48 -7.57
C GLU A 22 -38.17 19.46 -8.61
N ALA A 23 -38.85 18.32 -8.70
CA ALA A 23 -40.31 18.23 -8.74
C ALA A 23 -40.71 16.75 -8.65
N ASP A 24 -41.31 16.39 -7.52
CA ASP A 24 -42.19 15.23 -7.31
C ASP A 24 -41.69 13.83 -7.71
N ASP A 25 -41.46 13.03 -6.66
CA ASP A 25 -41.52 11.58 -6.64
C ASP A 25 -40.60 10.85 -7.62
N PHE A 26 -39.38 10.66 -7.15
CA PHE A 26 -38.65 9.45 -7.42
C PHE A 26 -39.47 8.25 -6.90
N SER A 27 -40.37 7.71 -7.72
CA SER A 27 -40.98 6.41 -7.48
C SER A 27 -40.17 5.40 -8.28
N TRP A 28 -39.43 4.57 -7.55
CA TRP A 28 -38.84 3.36 -8.11
C TRP A 28 -40.02 2.43 -8.47
N ASP A 29 -40.57 2.57 -9.67
CA ASP A 29 -41.71 1.78 -10.12
C ASP A 29 -41.21 0.52 -10.81
N ASN A 30 -41.39 -0.60 -10.11
CA ASN A 30 -40.85 -1.93 -10.42
C ASN A 30 -41.49 -2.53 -11.70
N SER A 31 -41.30 -1.92 -12.86
CA SER A 31 -41.82 -2.40 -14.14
C SER A 31 -40.81 -3.26 -14.92
N GLY A 32 -39.51 -3.20 -14.57
CA GLY A 32 -38.40 -3.86 -15.27
C GLY A 32 -37.86 -5.16 -14.66
N GLY A 33 -37.94 -5.36 -13.34
CA GLY A 33 -37.59 -6.62 -12.66
C GLY A 33 -36.10 -6.91 -12.46
N ASP A 34 -35.19 -6.01 -12.82
CA ASP A 34 -33.90 -5.90 -12.15
C ASP A 34 -33.97 -4.72 -11.17
N SER A 35 -33.40 -4.89 -9.99
CA SER A 35 -33.56 -3.95 -8.85
C SER A 35 -32.24 -3.19 -8.62
N LEU A 36 -31.43 -3.03 -9.68
CA LEU A 36 -30.07 -2.51 -9.59
C LEU A 36 -29.99 -1.05 -9.99
N TRP A 37 -29.18 -0.29 -9.26
CA TRP A 37 -29.02 1.15 -9.52
C TRP A 37 -28.24 1.43 -10.80
N SER A 38 -27.47 0.45 -11.28
CA SER A 38 -26.71 0.52 -12.52
C SER A 38 -27.56 0.39 -13.80
N ASN A 39 -28.82 -0.04 -13.72
CA ASN A 39 -29.71 -0.13 -14.89
C ASN A 39 -30.60 1.12 -15.03
N PRO A 40 -30.42 1.95 -16.08
CA PRO A 40 -31.29 3.08 -16.37
C PRO A 40 -32.80 2.76 -16.49
N GLU A 41 -33.18 1.51 -16.77
CA GLU A 41 -34.59 1.08 -16.86
C GLU A 41 -35.32 1.12 -15.51
N ASN A 42 -34.59 1.15 -14.40
CA ASN A 42 -35.15 1.26 -13.04
C ASN A 42 -35.43 2.71 -12.62
N TRP A 43 -35.33 3.65 -13.55
CA TRP A 43 -35.40 5.09 -13.29
C TRP A 43 -36.36 5.76 -14.27
N ASP A 44 -37.28 6.58 -13.75
CA ASP A 44 -38.38 7.24 -14.49
C ASP A 44 -37.91 8.12 -15.68
N ILE A 45 -36.61 8.47 -15.73
CA ILE A 45 -36.01 9.34 -16.75
C ILE A 45 -34.91 8.67 -17.59
N ASN A 46 -34.82 7.33 -17.64
CA ASN A 46 -33.71 6.60 -18.31
C ASN A 46 -32.33 7.10 -17.87
N LYS A 47 -32.18 7.46 -16.58
CA LYS A 47 -30.95 8.04 -16.04
C LYS A 47 -30.69 7.47 -14.65
N VAL A 48 -29.55 6.79 -14.52
CA VAL A 48 -28.94 6.38 -13.24
C VAL A 48 -28.45 7.64 -12.49
N PRO A 49 -28.56 7.71 -11.15
CA PRO A 49 -28.04 8.82 -10.38
C PRO A 49 -26.56 9.03 -10.60
N ASN A 50 -26.17 10.29 -10.45
CA ASN A 50 -24.76 10.67 -10.39
C ASN A 50 -24.48 11.27 -9.01
N ALA A 51 -23.19 11.47 -8.73
CA ALA A 51 -22.68 11.97 -7.44
C ALA A 51 -23.30 13.30 -6.97
N GLY A 52 -23.93 14.09 -7.84
CA GLY A 52 -24.62 15.33 -7.46
C GLY A 52 -26.10 15.18 -7.10
N ASP A 53 -26.71 14.01 -7.26
CA ASP A 53 -28.17 13.82 -7.10
C ASP A 53 -28.56 13.52 -5.63
N ALA A 54 -29.73 13.99 -5.19
CA ALA A 54 -30.31 13.61 -3.90
C ALA A 54 -31.43 12.56 -4.09
N VAL A 55 -31.22 11.36 -3.56
CA VAL A 55 -32.09 10.19 -3.75
C VAL A 55 -33.08 10.03 -2.58
N TYR A 56 -34.33 9.70 -2.91
CA TYR A 56 -35.36 9.37 -1.93
C TYR A 56 -35.93 7.99 -2.22
N ILE A 57 -35.82 7.08 -1.24
CA ILE A 57 -36.43 5.74 -1.28
C ILE A 57 -37.66 5.77 -0.39
N ASN A 58 -38.84 5.69 -0.99
CA ASN A 58 -40.14 5.90 -0.32
C ASN A 58 -41.23 4.85 -0.67
N TRP A 59 -40.86 3.71 -1.27
CA TRP A 59 -41.76 2.65 -1.72
C TRP A 59 -41.47 1.31 -1.02
N ARG A 60 -42.45 0.39 -1.01
CA ARG A 60 -42.37 -0.92 -0.34
C ARG A 60 -41.39 -1.87 -1.02
N ILE A 61 -40.47 -2.43 -0.24
CA ILE A 61 -39.52 -3.45 -0.70
C ILE A 61 -39.65 -4.68 0.20
N ASP A 62 -39.63 -5.88 -0.39
CA ASP A 62 -39.53 -7.11 0.39
C ASP A 62 -38.17 -7.11 1.09
N PRO A 63 -38.08 -7.38 2.41
CA PRO A 63 -36.80 -7.31 3.11
C PRO A 63 -35.76 -8.33 2.65
N THR A 64 -36.11 -9.23 1.73
CA THR A 64 -35.21 -10.15 1.04
C THR A 64 -34.75 -9.67 -0.33
N GLU A 65 -35.27 -8.54 -0.82
CA GLU A 65 -34.94 -7.99 -2.13
C GLU A 65 -33.67 -7.15 -2.07
N VAL A 66 -32.64 -7.62 -2.78
CA VAL A 66 -31.33 -6.98 -2.85
C VAL A 66 -31.36 -5.87 -3.90
N ILE A 67 -30.99 -4.66 -3.48
CA ILE A 67 -30.95 -3.46 -4.34
C ILE A 67 -29.52 -3.12 -4.76
N ILE A 68 -28.56 -3.43 -3.90
CA ILE A 68 -27.13 -3.24 -4.14
C ILE A 68 -26.44 -4.59 -3.90
N ASP A 69 -25.92 -5.19 -4.96
CA ASP A 69 -25.15 -6.43 -4.91
C ASP A 69 -23.66 -6.17 -5.15
N ALA A 70 -22.86 -7.23 -5.17
CA ALA A 70 -21.41 -7.17 -5.36
C ALA A 70 -20.96 -6.45 -6.65
N ASP A 71 -21.81 -6.39 -7.67
CA ASP A 71 -21.52 -5.78 -8.96
C ASP A 71 -22.08 -4.36 -9.09
N THR A 72 -22.68 -3.82 -8.03
CA THR A 72 -23.36 -2.52 -8.04
C THR A 72 -22.51 -1.40 -7.42
N GLU A 73 -22.36 -0.31 -8.16
CA GLU A 73 -21.79 0.94 -7.67
C GLU A 73 -22.85 2.06 -7.70
N ALA A 74 -23.21 2.58 -6.51
CA ALA A 74 -24.19 3.64 -6.34
C ALA A 74 -23.50 4.91 -5.81
N ARG A 75 -23.51 5.99 -6.61
CA ARG A 75 -22.90 7.29 -6.23
C ARG A 75 -23.93 8.42 -6.31
N PHE A 76 -24.06 9.19 -5.23
CA PHE A 76 -25.01 10.31 -5.13
C PHE A 76 -24.60 11.32 -4.04
N GLU A 77 -25.24 12.49 -4.00
CA GLU A 77 -24.98 13.53 -2.99
C GLU A 77 -25.60 13.14 -1.65
N SER A 78 -26.83 12.64 -1.65
CA SER A 78 -27.48 12.14 -0.43
C SER A 78 -28.53 11.08 -0.72
N VAL A 79 -28.84 10.23 0.25
CA VAL A 79 -30.00 9.32 0.21
C VAL A 79 -30.83 9.45 1.47
N THR A 80 -32.15 9.43 1.30
CA THR A 80 -33.10 9.30 2.41
C THR A 80 -33.98 8.09 2.19
N ILE A 81 -33.95 7.16 3.15
CA ILE A 81 -34.76 5.94 3.20
C ILE A 81 -35.87 6.19 4.21
N SER A 82 -37.07 6.51 3.74
CA SER A 82 -38.17 6.90 4.62
C SER A 82 -39.51 6.73 3.93
N ASN A 83 -40.50 6.18 4.64
CA ASN A 83 -41.88 6.22 4.18
C ASN A 83 -42.48 7.62 4.39
N ASP A 84 -42.29 8.51 3.43
CA ASP A 84 -42.83 9.88 3.48
C ASP A 84 -44.27 10.00 2.91
N SER A 85 -44.88 8.87 2.50
CA SER A 85 -46.21 8.82 1.87
C SER A 85 -47.36 8.83 2.88
N VAL A 86 -48.41 9.62 2.63
CA VAL A 86 -49.53 9.87 3.57
C VAL A 86 -50.54 8.70 3.61
N GLY A 87 -50.14 7.44 3.43
CA GLY A 87 -51.09 6.37 3.08
C GLY A 87 -50.67 4.92 3.31
N GLY A 88 -50.48 4.51 4.57
CA GLY A 88 -50.83 3.15 5.02
C GLY A 88 -49.81 2.02 4.81
N GLN A 89 -48.50 2.29 4.84
CA GLN A 89 -47.44 1.25 4.87
C GLN A 89 -46.68 1.24 6.20
N ASP A 90 -46.10 0.08 6.55
CA ASP A 90 -45.43 -0.12 7.85
C ASP A 90 -43.93 0.28 7.83
N TYR A 91 -43.21 0.14 6.70
CA TYR A 91 -41.79 0.53 6.54
C TYR A 91 -41.29 0.58 5.09
N VAL A 92 -40.09 1.17 4.89
CA VAL A 92 -39.26 1.09 3.65
C VAL A 92 -37.90 0.46 4.00
N HIS A 93 -37.34 -0.39 3.14
CA HIS A 93 -36.07 -1.10 3.39
C HIS A 93 -35.13 -1.05 2.18
N LEU A 94 -33.88 -0.66 2.43
CA LEU A 94 -32.75 -0.83 1.50
C LEU A 94 -31.92 -2.05 1.95
N HIS A 95 -31.65 -2.99 1.06
CA HIS A 95 -30.82 -4.16 1.36
C HIS A 95 -29.63 -4.24 0.40
N MET A 96 -28.45 -4.37 0.98
CA MET A 96 -27.16 -4.45 0.31
C MET A 96 -26.45 -5.75 0.71
N THR A 97 -25.91 -6.49 -0.26
CA THR A 97 -25.16 -7.75 -0.04
C THR A 97 -23.73 -7.71 -0.58
N GLY A 98 -23.24 -6.54 -0.97
CA GLY A 98 -21.92 -6.30 -1.56
C GLY A 98 -21.90 -4.95 -2.29
N GLY A 99 -20.83 -4.68 -3.05
CA GLY A 99 -20.73 -3.49 -3.90
C GLY A 99 -20.38 -2.23 -3.12
N THR A 100 -20.64 -1.06 -3.71
CA THR A 100 -20.28 0.23 -3.11
C THR A 100 -21.45 1.22 -3.13
N LEU A 101 -21.75 1.86 -2.00
CA LEU A 101 -22.67 2.99 -1.88
C LEU A 101 -21.90 4.21 -1.36
N SER A 102 -21.77 5.25 -2.18
CA SER A 102 -21.10 6.50 -1.81
C SER A 102 -22.07 7.68 -1.84
N ALA A 103 -22.28 8.29 -0.67
CA ALA A 103 -23.12 9.47 -0.47
C ALA A 103 -22.28 10.68 -0.04
N GLY A 104 -22.04 11.64 -0.92
CA GLY A 104 -21.14 12.78 -0.63
C GLY A 104 -21.46 13.53 0.67
N ASN A 105 -22.74 13.66 1.03
CA ASN A 105 -23.21 14.45 2.15
C ASN A 105 -23.88 13.64 3.25
N LEU A 106 -25.00 12.96 2.98
CA LEU A 106 -25.68 12.23 4.05
C LEU A 106 -26.45 11.01 3.58
N ILE A 107 -26.47 10.00 4.45
CA ILE A 107 -27.42 8.89 4.42
C ILE A 107 -28.36 9.08 5.61
N ARG A 108 -29.66 9.10 5.35
CA ARG A 108 -30.70 9.22 6.38
C ARG A 108 -31.66 8.05 6.34
N ILE A 109 -31.92 7.47 7.49
CA ILE A 109 -32.84 6.35 7.67
C ILE A 109 -33.97 6.76 8.61
N GLY A 110 -35.21 6.69 8.15
CA GLY A 110 -36.40 7.05 8.90
C GLY A 110 -36.56 8.55 9.13
N ARG A 111 -37.01 9.31 8.13
CA ARG A 111 -37.19 10.77 8.24
C ARG A 111 -38.50 11.16 8.93
N LYS A 112 -39.60 10.49 8.58
CA LYS A 112 -40.97 10.73 9.09
C LYS A 112 -41.73 9.47 9.50
N GLU A 113 -41.21 8.30 9.19
CA GLU A 113 -41.79 6.99 9.51
C GLU A 113 -40.63 5.97 9.53
N LEU A 114 -40.93 4.67 9.59
CA LEU A 114 -39.94 3.60 9.68
C LEU A 114 -39.15 3.44 8.37
N GLY A 115 -37.84 3.67 8.43
CA GLY A 115 -36.89 3.31 7.39
C GLY A 115 -35.92 2.24 7.89
N MET A 116 -35.51 1.34 7.01
CA MET A 116 -34.58 0.26 7.31
C MET A 116 -33.43 0.23 6.30
N PHE A 117 -32.22 -0.04 6.77
CA PHE A 117 -31.07 -0.32 5.91
C PHE A 117 -30.35 -1.57 6.44
N THR A 118 -30.18 -2.60 5.60
CA THR A 118 -29.40 -3.79 5.94
C THR A 118 -28.22 -3.92 5.01
N ILE A 119 -27.04 -4.12 5.59
CA ILE A 119 -25.76 -4.25 4.92
C ILE A 119 -25.20 -5.60 5.33
N ASP A 120 -25.30 -6.59 4.43
CA ASP A 120 -24.71 -7.91 4.65
C ASP A 120 -23.22 -7.94 4.27
N ASP A 121 -22.82 -7.14 3.28
CA ASP A 121 -21.42 -6.96 2.87
C ASP A 121 -21.26 -5.70 1.98
N GLY A 122 -20.02 -5.32 1.67
CA GLY A 122 -19.65 -4.19 0.79
C GLY A 122 -19.34 -2.87 1.52
N ASP A 123 -19.07 -1.81 0.75
CA ASP A 123 -18.55 -0.53 1.29
C ASP A 123 -19.58 0.60 1.18
N VAL A 124 -19.85 1.26 2.30
CA VAL A 124 -20.75 2.42 2.40
C VAL A 124 -19.98 3.62 2.90
N THR A 125 -19.94 4.71 2.14
CA THR A 125 -19.28 5.96 2.55
C THR A 125 -20.27 7.12 2.60
N CYS A 126 -20.21 7.93 3.65
CA CYS A 126 -20.97 9.18 3.70
C CYS A 126 -20.36 10.23 4.62
N SER A 127 -20.75 11.50 4.44
CA SER A 127 -20.32 12.52 5.42
C SER A 127 -21.09 12.43 6.74
N ALA A 128 -22.41 12.22 6.72
CA ALA A 128 -23.21 12.09 7.93
C ALA A 128 -24.20 10.91 7.87
N PHE A 129 -24.22 10.11 8.94
CA PHE A 129 -25.10 8.95 9.07
C PHE A 129 -26.18 9.20 10.13
N GLN A 130 -27.44 9.29 9.71
CA GLN A 130 -28.52 9.83 10.54
C GLN A 130 -29.70 8.87 10.61
N LEU A 131 -30.04 8.41 11.82
CA LEU A 131 -31.23 7.61 12.06
C LEU A 131 -32.29 8.47 12.76
N GLY A 132 -33.45 8.68 12.16
CA GLY A 132 -34.49 9.59 12.67
C GLY A 132 -34.36 11.03 12.15
N ARG A 133 -35.45 11.82 12.21
CA ARG A 133 -35.39 13.28 12.00
C ARG A 133 -36.59 14.04 12.57
N LYS A 134 -37.82 13.67 12.23
CA LYS A 134 -39.03 14.44 12.56
C LYS A 134 -40.14 13.50 13.02
N ASP A 135 -40.68 13.74 14.20
CA ASP A 135 -41.74 12.89 14.77
C ASP A 135 -42.98 12.73 13.88
N PRO A 136 -43.56 11.52 13.84
CA PRO A 136 -42.97 10.25 14.34
C PRO A 136 -41.76 9.86 13.47
N SER A 137 -40.66 9.30 13.97
CA SER A 137 -39.60 8.80 13.06
C SER A 137 -38.74 7.73 13.70
N LYS A 138 -38.47 6.65 12.96
CA LYS A 138 -37.62 5.54 13.40
C LYS A 138 -36.72 5.06 12.26
N GLY A 139 -35.41 5.09 12.46
CA GLY A 139 -34.45 4.44 11.56
C GLY A 139 -33.94 3.15 12.19
N VAL A 140 -33.88 2.06 11.42
CA VAL A 140 -33.25 0.80 11.84
C VAL A 140 -32.13 0.48 10.86
N VAL A 141 -30.92 0.25 11.36
CA VAL A 141 -29.77 -0.13 10.52
C VAL A 141 -29.19 -1.44 11.05
N ASN A 142 -28.99 -2.40 10.16
CA ASN A 142 -28.30 -3.66 10.46
C ASN A 142 -27.01 -3.71 9.63
N ILE A 143 -25.86 -3.78 10.29
CA ILE A 143 -24.55 -3.94 9.69
C ILE A 143 -24.06 -5.35 10.03
N ASN A 144 -24.38 -6.31 9.17
CA ASN A 144 -24.06 -7.72 9.34
C ASN A 144 -22.66 -8.08 8.81
N GLY A 145 -22.14 -7.29 7.87
CA GLY A 145 -20.79 -7.38 7.30
C GLY A 145 -20.40 -6.08 6.59
N GLY A 146 -19.29 -6.09 5.85
CA GLY A 146 -18.79 -4.93 5.13
C GLY A 146 -18.34 -3.77 6.02
N THR A 147 -18.13 -2.61 5.39
CA THR A 147 -17.61 -1.39 6.03
C THR A 147 -18.55 -0.22 5.82
N VAL A 148 -18.83 0.53 6.88
CA VAL A 148 -19.51 1.83 6.81
C VAL A 148 -18.58 2.92 7.32
N THR A 149 -18.23 3.88 6.47
CA THR A 149 -17.33 4.99 6.81
C THR A 149 -18.08 6.32 6.82
N VAL A 150 -18.05 6.99 7.96
CA VAL A 150 -18.75 8.25 8.24
C VAL A 150 -17.73 9.33 8.62
N SER A 151 -17.52 10.32 7.76
CA SER A 151 -16.47 11.34 7.99
C SER A 151 -16.80 12.32 9.12
N THR A 152 -18.09 12.46 9.48
CA THR A 152 -18.54 13.23 10.64
C THR A 152 -19.20 12.32 11.67
N ASN A 153 -20.37 12.69 12.18
CA ASN A 153 -21.01 11.98 13.29
C ASN A 153 -22.10 11.03 12.82
N THR A 154 -22.10 9.85 13.43
CA THR A 154 -23.25 8.94 13.46
C THR A 154 -24.20 9.35 14.57
N ARG A 155 -25.50 9.44 14.27
CA ARG A 155 -26.51 9.96 15.20
C ARG A 155 -27.68 8.99 15.37
N VAL A 156 -27.86 8.53 16.61
CA VAL A 156 -28.86 7.52 16.99
C VAL A 156 -29.59 7.98 18.26
N PRO A 157 -30.65 8.82 18.17
CA PRO A 157 -31.29 9.34 16.95
C PRO A 157 -30.86 10.78 16.61
N ARG A 158 -31.03 11.19 15.34
CA ARG A 158 -30.93 12.59 14.85
C ARG A 158 -32.22 13.42 15.07
N GLY A 159 -33.16 12.90 15.85
CA GLY A 159 -34.46 13.50 16.14
C GLY A 159 -35.57 12.44 16.17
N GLY A 160 -36.69 12.77 16.77
CA GLY A 160 -37.83 11.86 16.95
C GLY A 160 -37.78 11.08 18.27
N SER A 161 -38.90 10.45 18.62
CA SER A 161 -39.17 9.83 19.92
C SER A 161 -39.46 8.32 19.87
N GLU A 162 -39.57 7.73 18.67
CA GLU A 162 -39.94 6.33 18.45
C GLU A 162 -38.78 5.33 18.62
N GLY A 163 -37.57 5.83 18.89
CA GLY A 163 -36.37 5.04 19.18
C GLY A 163 -35.72 4.39 17.96
N SER A 164 -34.74 5.07 17.38
CA SER A 164 -33.92 4.53 16.28
C SER A 164 -32.92 3.48 16.78
N GLU A 165 -32.66 2.47 15.95
CA GLU A 165 -31.87 1.29 16.31
C GLU A 165 -30.70 1.10 15.33
N LEU A 166 -29.51 0.86 15.86
CA LEU A 166 -28.31 0.53 15.08
C LEU A 166 -27.72 -0.80 15.58
N HIS A 167 -27.64 -1.80 14.72
CA HIS A 167 -27.13 -3.13 15.06
C HIS A 167 -25.83 -3.41 14.31
N LEU A 168 -24.77 -3.76 15.04
CA LEU A 168 -23.47 -4.17 14.52
C LEU A 168 -23.31 -5.68 14.71
N ASN A 169 -23.79 -6.47 13.75
CA ASN A 169 -23.85 -7.93 13.83
C ASN A 169 -22.63 -8.65 13.22
N GLY A 170 -21.67 -7.90 12.67
CA GLY A 170 -20.46 -8.47 12.07
C GLY A 170 -19.61 -7.47 11.27
N GLY A 171 -20.22 -6.42 10.72
CA GLY A 171 -19.50 -5.39 9.97
C GLY A 171 -18.85 -4.31 10.83
N ILE A 172 -18.08 -3.44 10.19
CA ILE A 172 -17.33 -2.36 10.84
C ILE A 172 -17.97 -1.02 10.53
N LEU A 173 -18.19 -0.20 11.56
CA LEU A 173 -18.62 1.19 11.43
C LEU A 173 -17.48 2.12 11.85
N TYR A 174 -16.89 2.83 10.91
CA TYR A 174 -16.01 3.97 11.15
C TYR A 174 -16.85 5.26 11.23
N SER A 175 -16.68 6.04 12.29
CA SER A 175 -17.40 7.30 12.47
C SER A 175 -16.56 8.27 13.29
N ASN A 176 -16.44 9.54 12.90
CA ASN A 176 -15.68 10.51 13.69
C ASN A 176 -16.20 10.60 15.14
N GLY A 177 -17.52 10.68 15.30
CA GLY A 177 -18.15 10.61 16.62
C GLY A 177 -19.49 9.90 16.62
N LEU A 178 -19.93 9.49 17.81
CA LEU A 178 -21.26 8.94 18.06
C LEU A 178 -22.03 9.90 18.97
N VAL A 179 -23.26 10.23 18.57
CA VAL A 179 -24.20 11.01 19.40
C VAL A 179 -25.46 10.21 19.63
N MET A 180 -25.76 9.93 20.90
CA MET A 180 -26.95 9.20 21.32
C MET A 180 -27.65 9.93 22.45
N ASN A 181 -28.97 10.09 22.32
CA ASN A 181 -29.87 10.55 23.39
C ASN A 181 -29.41 11.80 24.17
N ASP A 182 -28.66 12.68 23.52
CA ASP A 182 -28.05 13.84 24.15
C ASP A 182 -29.10 14.95 24.35
N PRO A 183 -29.45 15.33 25.60
CA PRO A 183 -30.45 16.36 25.86
C PRO A 183 -29.94 17.78 25.55
N ASP A 184 -28.63 17.98 25.48
CA ASP A 184 -27.99 19.27 25.23
C ASP A 184 -27.74 19.50 23.73
N ASP A 185 -27.81 18.45 22.90
CA ASP A 185 -27.76 18.56 21.45
C ASP A 185 -29.17 18.81 20.87
N PRO A 186 -29.45 19.99 20.28
CA PRO A 186 -30.76 20.33 19.71
C PRO A 186 -31.14 19.47 18.49
N LEU A 187 -30.18 18.69 17.98
CA LEU A 187 -30.33 17.78 16.87
C LEU A 187 -30.55 16.33 17.32
N SER A 188 -30.44 16.01 18.61
CA SER A 188 -30.62 14.66 19.11
C SER A 188 -32.11 14.33 19.37
N GLY A 189 -32.47 13.07 19.13
CA GLY A 189 -33.77 12.51 19.53
C GLY A 189 -33.71 11.82 20.89
N THR A 190 -34.76 11.08 21.23
CA THR A 190 -34.78 10.22 22.42
C THR A 190 -34.99 8.75 22.07
N ASN A 191 -34.65 7.87 23.01
CA ASN A 191 -34.83 6.41 22.93
C ASN A 191 -34.01 5.70 21.84
N GLY A 192 -32.92 6.29 21.36
CA GLY A 192 -32.01 5.61 20.44
C GLY A 192 -31.22 4.50 21.14
N SER A 193 -30.98 3.40 20.45
CA SER A 193 -30.20 2.27 20.95
C SER A 193 -29.24 1.72 19.91
N MET A 194 -28.15 1.13 20.39
CA MET A 194 -27.17 0.41 19.60
C MET A 194 -26.94 -0.97 20.24
N ASP A 195 -26.92 -2.01 19.42
CA ASP A 195 -26.51 -3.35 19.85
C ASP A 195 -25.28 -3.81 19.07
N ILE A 196 -24.31 -4.38 19.77
CA ILE A 196 -23.09 -4.94 19.17
C ILE A 196 -23.11 -6.45 19.37
N ALA A 197 -23.17 -7.19 18.27
CA ALA A 197 -23.26 -8.63 18.24
C ALA A 197 -22.32 -9.21 17.15
N GLY A 198 -21.01 -8.96 17.30
CA GLY A 198 -19.97 -9.46 16.39
C GLY A 198 -19.37 -8.42 15.46
N GLY A 199 -19.95 -7.22 15.36
CA GLY A 199 -19.37 -6.09 14.65
C GLY A 199 -18.46 -5.21 15.52
N VAL A 200 -17.90 -4.17 14.90
CA VAL A 200 -16.96 -3.23 15.54
C VAL A 200 -17.36 -1.79 15.23
N LEU A 201 -17.37 -0.92 16.24
CA LEU A 201 -17.43 0.52 16.08
C LEU A 201 -16.02 1.09 16.28
N VAL A 202 -15.53 1.85 15.30
CA VAL A 202 -14.27 2.59 15.37
C VAL A 202 -14.59 4.07 15.32
N LEU A 203 -14.28 4.78 16.41
CA LEU A 203 -14.43 6.22 16.47
C LEU A 203 -13.16 6.89 16.01
N THR A 204 -13.22 7.52 14.84
CA THR A 204 -12.05 8.06 14.12
C THR A 204 -11.67 9.47 14.56
N SER A 205 -12.36 10.05 15.56
CA SER A 205 -11.86 11.27 16.22
C SER A 205 -10.61 10.93 17.00
N GLU A 206 -9.62 11.81 16.91
CA GLU A 206 -8.40 11.76 17.72
C GLU A 206 -8.65 12.06 19.21
N GLU A 207 -9.84 12.55 19.56
CA GLU A 207 -10.25 12.68 20.96
C GLU A 207 -10.62 11.30 21.54
N ASP A 208 -10.05 10.95 22.70
CA ASP A 208 -10.45 9.77 23.47
C ASP A 208 -11.93 9.88 23.90
N GLN A 209 -12.80 9.13 23.22
CA GLN A 209 -14.22 9.08 23.49
C GLN A 209 -14.61 7.97 24.48
N THR A 210 -13.63 7.30 25.10
CA THR A 210 -13.86 6.15 26.00
C THR A 210 -14.85 6.46 27.12
N GLU A 211 -14.73 7.60 27.80
CA GLU A 211 -15.62 7.95 28.92
C GLU A 211 -17.06 8.20 28.46
N LYS A 212 -17.22 8.83 27.29
CA LYS A 212 -18.54 9.06 26.70
C LYS A 212 -19.22 7.75 26.29
N ILE A 213 -18.46 6.82 25.71
CA ILE A 213 -18.98 5.48 25.36
C ILE A 213 -19.30 4.68 26.62
N LYS A 214 -18.47 4.74 27.67
CA LYS A 214 -18.77 4.11 28.96
C LYS A 214 -20.08 4.65 29.55
N GLU A 215 -20.37 5.94 29.43
CA GLU A 215 -21.65 6.51 29.84
C GLU A 215 -22.82 5.92 29.04
N TYR A 216 -22.69 5.82 27.71
CA TYR A 216 -23.72 5.22 26.86
C TYR A 216 -23.98 3.74 27.21
N VAL A 217 -22.93 2.98 27.50
CA VAL A 217 -23.05 1.59 27.98
C VAL A 217 -23.73 1.54 29.36
N GLN A 218 -23.35 2.40 30.30
CA GLN A 218 -23.95 2.46 31.65
C GLN A 218 -25.43 2.83 31.62
N ASN A 219 -25.83 3.70 30.69
CA ASN A 219 -27.22 4.09 30.48
C ASN A 219 -28.05 3.02 29.73
N GLY A 220 -27.43 1.91 29.30
CA GLY A 220 -28.08 0.84 28.55
C GLY A 220 -28.42 1.23 27.10
N TRP A 221 -27.76 2.25 26.56
CA TRP A 221 -27.96 2.69 25.18
C TRP A 221 -27.11 1.89 24.19
N ILE A 222 -25.96 1.39 24.64
CA ILE A 222 -25.13 0.42 23.92
C ILE A 222 -25.19 -0.92 24.66
N THR A 223 -25.69 -1.95 23.99
CA THR A 223 -25.83 -3.32 24.50
C THR A 223 -24.89 -4.29 23.78
N ALA A 224 -24.70 -5.47 24.37
CA ALA A 224 -23.94 -6.57 23.78
C ALA A 224 -24.85 -7.78 23.62
N TYR A 225 -24.98 -8.29 22.40
CA TYR A 225 -25.84 -9.45 22.05
C TYR A 225 -27.28 -9.32 22.60
N GLY A 226 -27.85 -8.12 22.55
CA GLY A 226 -29.23 -7.82 22.94
C GLY A 226 -29.47 -7.64 24.45
N VAL A 227 -28.44 -7.69 25.30
CA VAL A 227 -28.56 -7.47 26.76
C VAL A 227 -27.56 -6.40 27.25
N ASN A 228 -27.76 -5.88 28.46
CA ASN A 228 -26.82 -4.89 29.00
C ASN A 228 -25.44 -5.50 29.22
N SER A 229 -24.38 -4.69 29.05
CA SER A 229 -23.01 -5.12 29.38
C SER A 229 -22.93 -5.55 30.85
N GLY A 230 -22.45 -6.77 31.10
CA GLY A 230 -22.41 -7.41 32.41
C GLY A 230 -23.62 -8.30 32.74
N GLU A 231 -24.61 -8.43 31.86
CA GLU A 231 -25.71 -9.38 32.00
C GLU A 231 -25.39 -10.74 31.35
N LEU A 232 -26.09 -11.78 31.81
CA LEU A 232 -25.97 -13.12 31.25
C LEU A 232 -26.88 -13.28 30.02
N LEU A 233 -26.32 -13.86 28.97
CA LEU A 233 -27.05 -14.39 27.82
C LEU A 233 -27.86 -15.62 28.23
N GLU A 234 -28.83 -16.00 27.39
CA GLU A 234 -29.66 -17.19 27.63
C GLU A 234 -28.84 -18.49 27.75
N ASP A 235 -27.66 -18.53 27.13
CA ASP A 235 -26.72 -19.66 27.19
C ASP A 235 -25.79 -19.63 28.42
N GLY A 236 -25.92 -18.62 29.29
CA GLY A 236 -25.15 -18.46 30.52
C GLY A 236 -23.82 -17.75 30.37
N ARG A 237 -23.43 -17.29 29.17
CA ARG A 237 -22.25 -16.43 28.98
C ARG A 237 -22.54 -14.99 29.39
N LEU A 238 -21.53 -14.27 29.86
CA LEU A 238 -21.55 -12.86 30.18
C LEU A 238 -21.36 -12.03 28.91
N ALA A 239 -22.31 -11.16 28.62
CA ALA A 239 -22.19 -10.19 27.53
C ALA A 239 -21.34 -9.01 27.98
N LEU A 240 -20.25 -8.69 27.29
CA LEU A 240 -19.36 -7.59 27.65
C LEU A 240 -19.11 -6.69 26.45
N VAL A 241 -19.41 -5.40 26.62
CA VAL A 241 -18.87 -4.35 25.73
C VAL A 241 -17.43 -4.06 26.15
N GLN A 242 -16.52 -4.21 25.21
CA GLN A 242 -15.11 -3.85 25.33
C GLN A 242 -14.88 -2.49 24.69
N ILE A 243 -14.03 -1.69 25.33
CA ILE A 243 -13.67 -0.34 24.88
C ILE A 243 -12.16 -0.19 25.09
N ASP A 244 -11.44 0.17 24.05
CA ASP A 244 -10.08 0.67 24.17
C ASP A 244 -9.85 1.95 23.36
N TYR A 245 -8.85 2.72 23.75
CA TYR A 245 -8.39 3.91 23.04
C TYR A 245 -6.91 3.75 22.78
N ASN A 246 -6.50 3.98 21.53
CA ASN A 246 -5.09 3.89 21.11
C ASN A 246 -4.46 2.51 21.35
N VAL A 247 -5.28 1.44 21.32
CA VAL A 247 -4.80 0.06 21.48
C VAL A 247 -5.13 -0.79 20.26
N THR A 248 -6.42 -0.96 19.92
CA THR A 248 -6.78 -1.73 18.71
C THR A 248 -6.55 -0.91 17.44
N ASN A 249 -6.95 0.34 17.47
CA ASN A 249 -6.74 1.31 16.40
C ASN A 249 -6.03 2.53 17.03
N PRO A 250 -4.75 2.80 16.68
CA PRO A 250 -4.02 3.96 17.18
C PRO A 250 -4.78 5.26 16.95
N GLY A 251 -4.75 6.17 17.94
CA GLY A 251 -5.47 7.44 17.92
C GLY A 251 -7.01 7.35 17.98
N MET A 252 -7.59 6.14 18.03
CA MET A 252 -9.03 5.94 17.90
C MET A 252 -9.62 5.19 19.10
N THR A 253 -10.89 5.44 19.39
CA THR A 253 -11.65 4.63 20.36
C THR A 253 -12.32 3.46 19.62
N THR A 254 -11.97 2.22 20.00
CA THR A 254 -12.54 1.00 19.42
C THR A 254 -13.50 0.35 20.40
N VAL A 255 -14.70 -0.01 19.91
CA VAL A 255 -15.78 -0.61 20.71
C VAL A 255 -16.26 -1.90 20.05
N TRP A 256 -16.28 -3.00 20.78
CA TRP A 256 -16.78 -4.30 20.31
C TRP A 256 -17.44 -5.07 21.44
N ALA A 257 -18.09 -6.19 21.13
CA ALA A 257 -18.69 -7.06 22.12
C ALA A 257 -18.01 -8.44 22.17
N VAL A 258 -17.94 -9.01 23.38
CA VAL A 258 -17.51 -10.39 23.60
C VAL A 258 -18.50 -11.11 24.50
N ALA A 259 -18.83 -12.35 24.15
CA ALA A 259 -19.62 -13.24 24.99
C ALA A 259 -18.66 -14.17 25.75
N ALA A 260 -18.29 -13.75 26.96
CA ALA A 260 -17.30 -14.43 27.79
C ALA A 260 -17.98 -15.42 28.74
N ASN A 261 -17.37 -16.57 29.01
CA ASN A 261 -17.86 -17.43 30.08
C ASN A 261 -17.38 -16.87 31.43
N PRO A 262 -18.26 -16.42 32.35
CA PRO A 262 -17.84 -15.72 33.57
C PRO A 262 -17.01 -16.59 34.53
N VAL A 263 -17.06 -17.91 34.37
CA VAL A 263 -16.28 -18.88 35.15
C VAL A 263 -14.93 -19.23 34.50
N GLN A 264 -14.59 -18.68 33.33
CA GLN A 264 -13.29 -18.82 32.68
C GLN A 264 -12.41 -17.57 32.88
N ALA A 265 -11.10 -17.73 32.70
CA ALA A 265 -10.15 -16.63 32.69
C ALA A 265 -10.42 -15.70 31.49
N ARG A 266 -10.24 -14.39 31.69
CA ARG A 266 -10.56 -13.36 30.67
C ARG A 266 -9.64 -12.14 30.78
N SER A 267 -9.72 -11.23 29.80
CA SER A 267 -8.97 -9.95 29.78
C SER A 267 -7.45 -10.15 29.98
N PRO A 268 -6.78 -10.82 29.03
CA PRO A 268 -5.35 -11.12 29.12
C PRO A 268 -4.46 -9.86 29.07
N GLN A 269 -3.34 -9.91 29.78
CA GLN A 269 -2.19 -9.02 29.63
C GLN A 269 -0.94 -9.89 29.54
N PRO A 270 -0.14 -9.83 28.47
CA PRO A 270 -0.31 -9.02 27.27
C PRO A 270 -1.65 -9.27 26.58
N LYS A 271 -2.17 -8.25 25.86
CA LYS A 271 -3.39 -8.42 25.06
C LYS A 271 -3.16 -9.52 24.04
N ASP A 272 -4.21 -10.27 23.72
CA ASP A 272 -4.13 -11.29 22.69
C ASP A 272 -3.67 -10.70 21.34
N GLY A 273 -2.63 -11.29 20.76
CA GLY A 273 -1.97 -10.84 19.53
C GLY A 273 -0.94 -9.72 19.70
N ALA A 274 -0.62 -9.26 20.92
CA ALA A 274 0.31 -8.16 21.13
C ALA A 274 1.75 -8.46 20.65
N ILE A 275 2.46 -7.44 20.17
CA ILE A 275 3.92 -7.50 19.95
C ILE A 275 4.59 -6.75 21.10
N LEU A 276 5.58 -7.37 21.74
CA LEU A 276 6.24 -6.83 22.92
C LEU A 276 7.73 -6.71 22.71
N GLY A 277 8.32 -5.60 23.14
CA GLY A 277 9.76 -5.55 23.36
C GLY A 277 10.19 -6.60 24.39
N ILE A 278 11.41 -7.12 24.26
CA ILE A 278 11.94 -8.14 25.18
C ILE A 278 11.87 -7.71 26.66
N ALA A 279 12.00 -6.40 26.93
CA ALA A 279 11.95 -5.84 28.27
C ALA A 279 10.54 -5.90 28.90
N ASP A 280 9.49 -5.87 28.06
CA ASP A 280 8.09 -5.91 28.49
C ASP A 280 7.56 -7.35 28.58
N ALA A 281 8.18 -8.28 27.85
CA ALA A 281 7.82 -9.69 27.79
C ALA A 281 8.23 -10.49 29.06
N THR A 282 7.84 -10.01 30.24
CA THR A 282 8.32 -10.51 31.56
C THR A 282 7.23 -11.18 32.39
N SER A 283 5.95 -10.94 32.11
CA SER A 283 4.85 -11.52 32.88
C SER A 283 3.54 -11.62 32.12
N LEU A 284 2.66 -12.50 32.61
CA LEU A 284 1.27 -12.66 32.21
C LEU A 284 0.34 -12.24 33.35
N ARG A 285 -0.83 -11.69 33.02
CA ARG A 285 -1.93 -11.40 33.95
C ARG A 285 -3.27 -11.62 33.26
N TRP A 286 -4.28 -11.93 34.05
CA TRP A 286 -5.66 -12.11 33.55
C TRP A 286 -6.65 -11.70 34.65
N THR A 287 -7.91 -11.57 34.26
CA THR A 287 -9.05 -11.52 35.20
C THR A 287 -9.52 -12.94 35.48
N VAL A 288 -9.61 -13.29 36.77
CA VAL A 288 -10.03 -14.61 37.24
C VAL A 288 -11.50 -14.91 36.95
N GLY A 289 -11.81 -16.19 36.76
CA GLY A 289 -13.19 -16.68 36.75
C GLY A 289 -13.89 -16.44 38.10
N GLU A 290 -15.18 -16.08 38.08
CA GLU A 290 -15.90 -15.60 39.27
C GLU A 290 -15.96 -16.60 40.44
N THR A 291 -15.98 -17.90 40.13
CA THR A 291 -16.08 -19.00 41.11
C THR A 291 -14.76 -19.72 41.35
N ALA A 292 -13.69 -19.29 40.68
CA ALA A 292 -12.42 -19.97 40.73
C ALA A 292 -11.69 -19.76 42.06
N VAL A 293 -11.03 -20.82 42.54
CA VAL A 293 -10.14 -20.78 43.71
C VAL A 293 -8.70 -21.17 43.36
N ARG A 294 -8.45 -21.60 42.12
CA ARG A 294 -7.14 -22.00 41.60
C ARG A 294 -7.10 -21.83 40.08
N HIS A 295 -5.94 -21.47 39.54
CA HIS A 295 -5.74 -21.17 38.12
C HIS A 295 -4.64 -22.06 37.53
N ASP A 296 -4.94 -23.02 36.66
CA ASP A 296 -3.93 -23.86 36.01
C ASP A 296 -3.43 -23.19 34.72
N LEU A 297 -2.16 -22.78 34.70
CA LEU A 297 -1.55 -22.04 33.59
C LEU A 297 -0.83 -22.96 32.61
N TYR A 298 -1.02 -22.71 31.31
CA TYR A 298 -0.33 -23.36 30.20
C TYR A 298 0.35 -22.32 29.33
N PHE A 299 1.61 -22.55 28.93
CA PHE A 299 2.41 -21.60 28.16
C PHE A 299 3.41 -22.32 27.24
N GLY A 300 3.43 -21.96 25.95
CA GLY A 300 4.30 -22.57 24.94
C GLY A 300 4.32 -21.77 23.64
N ASN A 301 4.92 -22.30 22.58
CA ASN A 301 5.06 -21.64 21.26
C ASN A 301 4.23 -22.30 20.14
N SER A 302 3.32 -23.22 20.50
CA SER A 302 2.32 -23.82 19.60
C SER A 302 0.92 -23.61 20.17
N PHE A 303 0.03 -23.08 19.35
CA PHE A 303 -1.38 -22.95 19.68
C PHE A 303 -2.00 -24.32 19.98
N GLU A 304 -1.79 -25.30 19.10
CA GLU A 304 -2.37 -26.63 19.19
C GLU A 304 -1.95 -27.34 20.47
N ASP A 305 -0.67 -27.27 20.81
CA ASP A 305 -0.14 -27.96 21.97
C ASP A 305 -0.63 -27.32 23.27
N VAL A 306 -0.62 -25.98 23.35
CA VAL A 306 -1.17 -25.25 24.51
C VAL A 306 -2.67 -25.54 24.66
N ASN A 307 -3.40 -25.61 23.55
CA ASN A 307 -4.82 -25.93 23.55
C ASN A 307 -5.10 -27.38 23.97
N ALA A 308 -4.20 -28.33 23.67
CA ALA A 308 -4.36 -29.73 24.04
C ALA A 308 -3.82 -30.08 25.45
N ALA A 309 -2.97 -29.23 26.02
CA ALA A 309 -2.30 -29.49 27.29
C ALA A 309 -3.26 -29.66 28.47
N ASN A 310 -2.83 -30.38 29.50
CA ASN A 310 -3.54 -30.55 30.77
C ASN A 310 -2.54 -30.77 31.92
N THR A 311 -3.01 -30.91 33.16
CA THR A 311 -2.16 -31.03 34.37
C THR A 311 -1.22 -32.24 34.40
N THR A 312 -1.35 -33.18 33.45
CA THR A 312 -0.42 -34.32 33.29
C THR A 312 0.69 -34.07 32.27
N ASP A 313 0.71 -32.91 31.63
CA ASP A 313 1.78 -32.51 30.72
C ASP A 313 3.15 -32.53 31.43
N THR A 314 4.14 -33.11 30.76
CA THR A 314 5.53 -33.19 31.26
C THR A 314 6.53 -32.52 30.31
N THR A 315 6.03 -31.85 29.26
CA THR A 315 6.83 -31.14 28.26
C THR A 315 7.29 -29.77 28.76
N GLY A 316 6.69 -29.28 29.84
CA GLY A 316 6.95 -27.96 30.43
C GLY A 316 5.89 -26.92 30.08
N MET A 317 4.87 -27.30 29.31
CA MET A 317 3.76 -26.40 28.96
C MET A 317 2.90 -26.08 30.17
N TYR A 318 2.64 -27.06 31.04
CA TYR A 318 1.93 -26.80 32.29
C TYR A 318 2.84 -26.08 33.31
N ARG A 319 2.52 -24.82 33.60
CA ARG A 319 3.28 -23.94 34.50
C ARG A 319 2.82 -24.01 35.96
N GLY A 320 1.98 -24.97 36.29
CA GLY A 320 1.46 -25.19 37.63
C GLY A 320 0.22 -24.35 37.95
N GLY A 321 -0.40 -24.68 39.09
CA GLY A 321 -1.52 -23.92 39.63
C GLY A 321 -1.05 -22.62 40.28
N GLN A 322 -1.63 -21.50 39.87
CA GLN A 322 -1.38 -20.17 40.40
C GLN A 322 -2.43 -19.83 41.46
N ASP A 323 -1.98 -19.24 42.57
CA ASP A 323 -2.84 -18.72 43.66
C ASP A 323 -3.22 -17.24 43.44
N VAL A 324 -2.65 -16.61 42.40
CA VAL A 324 -2.87 -15.21 42.03
C VAL A 324 -3.08 -15.11 40.52
N SER A 325 -3.70 -14.01 40.08
CA SER A 325 -4.02 -13.76 38.68
C SER A 325 -2.83 -13.15 37.90
N GLY A 326 -1.68 -13.80 38.00
CA GLY A 326 -0.48 -13.41 37.28
C GLY A 326 0.65 -14.43 37.37
N TYR A 327 1.55 -14.39 36.39
CA TYR A 327 2.71 -15.26 36.27
C TYR A 327 3.92 -14.48 35.81
N ILE A 328 5.05 -14.61 36.50
CA ILE A 328 6.31 -13.99 36.08
C ILE A 328 7.17 -15.10 35.49
N PHE A 329 7.68 -14.88 34.27
CA PHE A 329 8.54 -15.87 33.62
C PHE A 329 9.84 -16.05 34.41
N PRO A 330 10.19 -17.28 34.82
CA PRO A 330 11.50 -17.54 35.42
C PRO A 330 12.61 -17.61 34.36
N GLU A 331 12.26 -17.86 33.11
CA GLU A 331 13.14 -17.83 31.94
C GLU A 331 13.04 -16.51 31.15
N ALA A 332 14.08 -16.22 30.35
CA ALA A 332 13.99 -15.24 29.28
C ALA A 332 13.28 -15.86 28.07
N LEU A 333 12.45 -15.08 27.39
CA LEU A 333 11.75 -15.51 26.18
C LEU A 333 12.62 -15.31 24.93
N GLU A 334 12.32 -16.10 23.90
CA GLU A 334 13.01 -16.06 22.60
C GLU A 334 12.49 -14.90 21.75
N TRP A 335 13.41 -14.28 21.01
CA TRP A 335 13.13 -13.14 20.14
C TRP A 335 12.44 -13.61 18.86
N GLY A 336 11.59 -12.75 18.29
CA GLY A 336 10.82 -13.07 17.08
C GLY A 336 9.85 -14.24 17.24
N THR A 337 9.61 -14.68 18.47
CA THR A 337 8.85 -15.90 18.75
C THR A 337 7.45 -15.56 19.23
N ALA A 338 6.46 -16.20 18.59
CA ALA A 338 5.08 -16.18 19.04
C ALA A 338 4.90 -17.18 20.19
N TYR A 339 4.28 -16.72 21.27
CA TYR A 339 3.92 -17.53 22.42
C TYR A 339 2.41 -17.57 22.58
N TYR A 340 1.91 -18.74 23.00
CA TYR A 340 0.52 -19.04 23.26
C TYR A 340 0.36 -19.44 24.72
N TRP A 341 -0.75 -19.04 25.32
CA TRP A 341 -1.02 -19.32 26.72
C TRP A 341 -2.50 -19.40 27.04
N ARG A 342 -2.82 -20.20 28.04
CA ARG A 342 -4.19 -20.43 28.50
C ARG A 342 -4.21 -20.56 30.00
N VAL A 343 -5.28 -20.10 30.63
CA VAL A 343 -5.55 -20.34 32.05
C VAL A 343 -6.85 -21.10 32.20
N ASP A 344 -6.76 -22.28 32.80
CA ASP A 344 -7.93 -23.05 33.21
C ASP A 344 -8.33 -22.64 34.63
N GLU A 345 -9.62 -22.39 34.85
CA GLU A 345 -10.17 -21.96 36.12
C GLU A 345 -10.78 -23.14 36.88
N ILE A 346 -10.41 -23.32 38.16
CA ILE A 346 -10.85 -24.46 38.98
C ILE A 346 -11.65 -23.96 40.19
N GLU A 347 -12.85 -24.49 40.36
CA GLU A 347 -13.72 -24.19 41.50
C GLU A 347 -13.34 -24.97 42.78
N ALA A 348 -13.91 -24.57 43.92
CA ALA A 348 -13.66 -25.21 45.21
C ALA A 348 -14.06 -26.70 45.27
N ASP A 349 -14.97 -27.14 44.40
CA ASP A 349 -15.38 -28.54 44.27
C ASP A 349 -14.56 -29.34 43.23
N ASN A 350 -13.55 -28.71 42.62
CA ASN A 350 -12.72 -29.18 41.50
C ASN A 350 -13.42 -29.23 40.13
N THR A 351 -14.53 -28.52 39.95
CA THR A 351 -15.06 -28.26 38.60
C THR A 351 -14.03 -27.47 37.79
N LEU A 352 -13.70 -27.95 36.59
CA LEU A 352 -12.71 -27.37 35.68
C LEU A 352 -13.41 -26.58 34.58
N HIS A 353 -12.97 -25.34 34.38
CA HIS A 353 -13.38 -24.47 33.27
C HIS A 353 -12.16 -24.14 32.42
N THR A 354 -12.00 -24.84 31.30
CA THR A 354 -10.89 -24.59 30.36
C THR A 354 -11.00 -23.19 29.76
N GLY A 355 -9.93 -22.39 29.84
CA GLY A 355 -9.94 -21.02 29.32
C GLY A 355 -9.72 -20.91 27.81
N PRO A 356 -9.83 -19.71 27.23
CA PRO A 356 -9.38 -19.44 25.86
C PRO A 356 -7.84 -19.43 25.76
N VAL A 357 -7.32 -19.72 24.57
CA VAL A 357 -5.89 -19.59 24.27
C VAL A 357 -5.64 -18.19 23.71
N TRP A 358 -4.72 -17.47 24.35
CA TRP A 358 -4.24 -16.16 23.93
C TRP A 358 -2.81 -16.25 23.42
N SER A 359 -2.36 -15.20 22.75
CA SER A 359 -1.06 -15.12 22.11
C SER A 359 -0.37 -13.77 22.30
N PHE A 360 0.95 -13.74 22.17
CA PHE A 360 1.74 -12.52 21.94
C PHE A 360 3.05 -12.89 21.23
N THR A 361 3.71 -11.92 20.60
CA THR A 361 5.00 -12.11 19.94
C THR A 361 6.06 -11.25 20.62
N VAL A 362 7.23 -11.82 20.88
CA VAL A 362 8.39 -11.06 21.34
C VAL A 362 9.07 -10.46 20.10
N ALA A 363 9.26 -9.14 20.07
CA ALA A 363 9.93 -8.46 18.98
C ALA A 363 11.35 -9.01 18.77
N ASN A 364 11.80 -9.05 17.53
CA ASN A 364 13.17 -9.43 17.18
C ASN A 364 14.15 -8.23 17.13
N TYR A 365 13.76 -7.10 17.73
CA TYR A 365 14.53 -5.87 17.83
C TYR A 365 14.37 -5.21 19.21
N LEU A 366 15.29 -4.30 19.56
CA LEU A 366 15.02 -3.23 20.52
C LEU A 366 14.54 -2.00 19.76
N LEU A 367 13.49 -1.37 20.27
CA LEU A 367 12.93 -0.15 19.70
C LEU A 367 13.70 1.06 20.24
N VAL A 368 14.24 1.90 19.36
CA VAL A 368 14.93 3.16 19.71
C VAL A 368 13.98 4.33 19.62
N ASP A 369 13.21 4.41 18.54
CA ASP A 369 12.09 5.34 18.42
C ASP A 369 10.95 4.65 17.68
N ASP A 370 9.75 4.91 18.19
CA ASP A 370 8.48 4.40 17.68
C ASP A 370 7.71 5.61 17.14
N PHE A 371 7.64 5.77 15.82
CA PHE A 371 7.00 6.96 15.28
C PHE A 371 5.48 6.96 15.53
N GLU A 372 4.90 5.79 15.83
CA GLU A 372 3.51 5.63 16.26
C GLU A 372 3.20 6.23 17.62
N ALA A 373 4.22 6.48 18.44
CA ALA A 373 4.04 7.05 19.77
C ALA A 373 3.77 8.56 19.74
N TYR A 374 4.03 9.23 18.60
CA TYR A 374 3.81 10.66 18.47
C TYR A 374 2.34 10.99 18.27
N ASN A 375 1.92 12.14 18.81
CA ASN A 375 0.54 12.59 18.75
C ASN A 375 0.41 14.08 18.43
N GLU A 376 -0.82 14.46 18.09
CA GLU A 376 -1.20 15.84 17.85
C GLU A 376 -1.15 16.70 19.12
N LEU A 377 -1.14 18.02 18.94
CA LEU A 377 -1.05 18.98 20.03
C LEU A 377 -2.34 18.97 20.87
N ASP A 378 -2.30 18.27 22.01
CA ASP A 378 -3.24 18.49 23.09
C ASP A 378 -2.71 19.54 24.06
N THR A 379 -3.15 20.79 23.87
CA THR A 379 -2.77 21.94 24.73
C THR A 379 -3.20 21.80 26.20
N THR A 380 -4.06 20.82 26.52
CA THR A 380 -4.54 20.56 27.88
C THR A 380 -3.79 19.41 28.56
N ASN A 381 -3.08 18.59 27.79
CA ASN A 381 -2.30 17.47 28.29
C ASN A 381 -0.81 17.83 28.38
N PRO A 382 -0.25 17.97 29.59
CA PRO A 382 1.18 18.24 29.77
C PRO A 382 2.09 17.07 29.32
N MET A 383 1.52 15.93 28.92
CA MET A 383 2.21 14.76 28.38
C MET A 383 1.99 14.56 26.87
N SER A 384 1.51 15.57 26.14
CA SER A 384 1.48 15.50 24.65
C SER A 384 2.89 15.22 24.11
N ASN A 385 2.99 14.23 23.24
CA ASN A 385 4.23 13.67 22.71
C ASN A 385 4.34 14.05 21.22
N ARG A 386 4.70 15.31 20.96
CA ARG A 386 4.82 15.81 19.58
C ARG A 386 6.19 15.53 19.02
N ILE A 387 6.27 15.18 17.74
CA ILE A 387 7.53 14.79 17.10
C ILE A 387 8.60 15.89 17.19
N PHE A 388 8.24 17.14 16.89
CA PHE A 388 9.13 18.32 17.01
C PHE A 388 9.43 18.74 18.47
N SER A 389 8.79 18.12 19.48
CA SER A 389 9.19 18.28 20.89
C SER A 389 10.21 17.22 21.33
N ALA A 390 10.30 16.10 20.61
CA ALA A 390 11.22 15.00 20.90
C ALA A 390 12.52 15.10 20.09
N TRP A 391 12.42 15.62 18.86
CA TRP A 391 13.51 15.81 17.92
C TRP A 391 13.87 17.29 17.82
N ILE A 392 15.09 17.64 18.23
CA ILE A 392 15.63 19.01 18.15
C ILE A 392 16.04 19.28 16.70
N ASP A 393 15.59 20.39 16.13
CA ASP A 393 15.78 20.72 14.71
C ASP A 393 16.15 22.20 14.46
N GLY A 394 15.94 22.70 13.24
CA GLY A 394 16.25 24.05 12.80
C GLY A 394 15.36 25.15 13.40
N TRP A 395 14.20 24.81 13.96
CA TRP A 395 13.39 25.75 14.73
C TRP A 395 14.04 26.10 16.06
N ASP A 396 14.65 25.10 16.71
CA ASP A 396 15.40 25.29 17.95
C ASP A 396 16.79 25.87 17.70
N GLU A 397 17.45 25.44 16.62
CA GLU A 397 18.82 25.80 16.26
C GLU A 397 18.90 26.47 14.87
N PRO A 398 18.83 27.81 14.75
CA PRO A 398 18.70 28.51 13.46
C PRO A 398 19.86 28.33 12.45
N ALA A 399 20.94 27.65 12.83
CA ALA A 399 22.07 27.30 11.97
C ALA A 399 21.91 25.92 11.30
N ASN A 400 20.79 25.24 11.56
CA ASN A 400 20.45 23.91 11.12
C ASN A 400 19.27 23.99 10.14
N GLY A 401 19.40 23.33 8.98
CA GLY A 401 18.39 23.36 7.92
C GLY A 401 17.27 22.35 8.07
N SER A 402 17.31 21.50 9.11
CA SER A 402 16.31 20.44 9.27
C SER A 402 15.01 20.99 9.85
N VAL A 403 13.87 20.50 9.38
CA VAL A 403 12.57 20.66 10.07
C VAL A 403 11.91 19.29 10.15
N VAL A 404 11.42 18.91 11.32
CA VAL A 404 10.80 17.59 11.56
C VAL A 404 9.33 17.73 11.86
N GLY A 405 8.51 16.90 11.23
CA GLY A 405 7.06 17.01 11.32
C GLY A 405 6.49 18.04 10.34
N TYR A 406 5.17 17.99 10.17
CA TYR A 406 4.44 18.99 9.42
C TYR A 406 4.18 20.26 10.26
N GLU A 407 3.98 21.39 9.58
CA GLU A 407 3.64 22.66 10.25
C GLU A 407 2.23 22.61 10.84
N ASP A 408 1.31 21.94 10.14
CA ASP A 408 -0.08 21.72 10.55
C ASP A 408 -0.34 20.22 10.80
N ALA A 409 -1.33 19.93 11.65
CA ALA A 409 -1.76 18.57 11.94
C ALA A 409 -2.33 17.87 10.67
N PRO A 410 -2.08 16.56 10.48
CA PRO A 410 -1.31 15.68 11.36
C PRO A 410 0.19 16.05 11.32
N PHE A 411 0.88 16.02 12.47
CA PHE A 411 2.29 16.43 12.52
C PHE A 411 3.26 15.36 12.01
N THR A 412 2.81 14.13 11.89
CA THR A 412 3.53 13.00 11.28
C THR A 412 2.90 12.63 9.94
N GLU A 413 3.63 11.87 9.12
CA GLU A 413 3.13 11.37 7.85
C GLU A 413 2.36 10.06 8.07
N GLN A 414 1.17 9.91 7.50
CA GLN A 414 0.27 8.78 7.74
C GLN A 414 0.00 7.94 6.48
N GLU A 415 0.36 8.45 5.30
CA GLU A 415 0.16 7.77 4.01
C GLU A 415 1.46 7.15 3.52
N ILE A 416 2.58 7.87 3.65
CA ILE A 416 3.92 7.38 3.29
C ILE A 416 4.58 6.78 4.54
N VAL A 417 4.29 5.50 4.79
CA VAL A 417 4.73 4.73 5.97
C VAL A 417 5.34 3.40 5.51
N HIS A 418 6.38 2.90 6.18
CA HIS A 418 6.97 1.58 5.90
C HIS A 418 6.33 0.48 6.76
N GLY A 419 6.13 0.74 8.06
CA GLY A 419 5.38 -0.14 8.96
C GLY A 419 4.68 0.65 10.05
N GLY A 420 3.58 0.12 10.58
CA GLY A 420 2.74 0.87 11.52
C GLY A 420 1.74 1.79 10.81
N GLY A 421 1.42 2.93 11.42
CA GLY A 421 0.48 3.93 10.95
C GLY A 421 1.09 5.30 10.68
N GLN A 422 2.34 5.57 11.04
CA GLN A 422 2.98 6.88 10.92
C GLN A 422 4.50 6.83 10.66
N SER A 423 5.01 7.78 9.90
CA SER A 423 6.45 8.01 9.71
C SER A 423 6.83 9.47 10.00
N MET A 424 8.13 9.74 10.14
CA MET A 424 8.69 11.07 10.34
C MET A 424 8.93 11.79 9.01
N PRO A 425 8.16 12.83 8.67
CA PRO A 425 8.55 13.74 7.61
C PRO A 425 9.72 14.61 8.10
N TYR A 426 10.77 14.68 7.29
CA TYR A 426 12.00 15.40 7.57
C TYR A 426 12.35 16.29 6.38
N PHE A 427 12.29 17.59 6.56
CA PHE A 427 12.70 18.57 5.56
C PHE A 427 14.15 18.94 5.77
N TYR A 428 14.91 19.09 4.70
CA TYR A 428 16.28 19.60 4.74
C TYR A 428 16.43 20.80 3.81
N ASN A 429 17.23 21.77 4.25
CA ASN A 429 17.57 22.93 3.45
C ASN A 429 19.01 23.37 3.76
N ASN A 430 19.92 23.03 2.86
CA ASN A 430 21.34 23.37 2.96
C ASN A 430 21.72 24.55 2.06
N ASP A 431 20.78 25.47 1.82
CA ASP A 431 21.01 26.67 1.00
C ASP A 431 21.56 27.87 1.81
N ASP A 432 22.14 28.81 1.07
CA ASP A 432 22.64 30.11 1.56
C ASP A 432 23.73 30.05 2.65
N VAL A 433 23.37 30.20 3.93
CA VAL A 433 24.28 30.28 5.09
C VAL A 433 24.24 28.98 5.91
N ILE A 434 23.23 28.15 5.68
CA ILE A 434 23.06 26.85 6.30
C ILE A 434 23.73 25.83 5.37
N SER A 435 24.49 24.90 5.94
CA SER A 435 25.37 24.01 5.17
C SER A 435 25.22 22.54 5.54
N TYR A 436 24.27 22.24 6.42
CA TYR A 436 23.81 20.91 6.78
C TYR A 436 22.46 21.00 7.50
N SER A 437 21.72 19.90 7.44
CA SER A 437 20.46 19.69 8.14
C SER A 437 20.65 18.49 9.06
N GLU A 438 20.31 18.59 10.35
CA GLU A 438 20.50 17.50 11.31
C GLU A 438 19.43 17.57 12.41
N THR A 439 18.60 16.54 12.55
CA THR A 439 17.73 16.46 13.72
C THR A 439 18.32 15.54 14.79
N THR A 440 18.11 15.85 16.07
CA THR A 440 18.68 15.09 17.19
C THR A 440 17.63 14.70 18.23
N LYS A 441 17.59 13.42 18.60
CA LYS A 441 16.78 12.88 19.70
C LYS A 441 17.66 12.50 20.88
N THR A 442 17.32 12.99 22.07
CA THR A 442 17.93 12.52 23.32
C THR A 442 17.23 11.24 23.80
N LEU A 443 17.99 10.18 24.02
CA LEU A 443 17.48 8.87 24.42
C LEU A 443 17.26 8.80 25.93
N ILE A 444 16.06 8.36 26.32
CA ILE A 444 15.73 7.98 27.70
C ILE A 444 16.01 6.47 27.88
N TYR A 445 15.66 5.67 26.88
CA TYR A 445 15.91 4.23 26.76
C TYR A 445 15.70 3.83 25.28
N PRO A 446 16.36 2.78 24.75
CA PRO A 446 17.53 2.08 25.27
C PRO A 446 18.82 2.90 25.11
N ARG A 447 19.73 2.81 26.09
CA ARG A 447 21.02 3.53 26.11
C ARG A 447 22.25 2.62 26.12
N ASP A 448 22.10 1.39 26.56
CA ASP A 448 23.13 0.36 26.43
C ASP A 448 22.85 -0.47 25.17
N TRP A 449 23.51 -0.10 24.08
CA TRP A 449 23.40 -0.77 22.79
C TRP A 449 24.38 -1.95 22.67
N THR A 450 24.81 -2.51 23.81
CA THR A 450 25.47 -3.81 23.90
C THR A 450 24.58 -4.85 24.57
N GLU A 451 23.47 -4.44 25.17
CA GLU A 451 22.49 -5.36 25.75
C GLU A 451 21.86 -6.26 24.69
N GLN A 452 21.56 -7.50 25.08
CA GLN A 452 20.86 -8.47 24.23
C GLN A 452 21.60 -8.82 22.92
N ASP A 453 22.91 -8.60 22.88
CA ASP A 453 23.80 -8.85 21.74
C ASP A 453 23.38 -8.10 20.46
N VAL A 454 22.75 -6.93 20.61
CA VAL A 454 22.48 -6.04 19.46
C VAL A 454 23.79 -5.54 18.85
N GLY A 455 23.82 -5.46 17.52
CA GLY A 455 25.02 -5.06 16.78
C GLY A 455 24.74 -4.25 15.52
N MET A 456 23.46 -4.10 15.16
CA MET A 456 23.03 -3.38 13.97
C MET A 456 21.99 -2.32 14.35
N LEU A 457 22.19 -1.09 13.90
CA LEU A 457 21.17 -0.04 13.88
C LEU A 457 20.47 -0.07 12.52
N SER A 458 19.15 -0.21 12.51
CA SER A 458 18.31 -0.10 11.33
C SER A 458 17.66 1.27 11.30
N LEU A 459 17.79 1.95 10.16
CA LEU A 459 17.06 3.16 9.82
C LEU A 459 16.38 2.98 8.48
N TRP A 460 15.05 2.94 8.46
CA TRP A 460 14.27 2.95 7.22
C TRP A 460 14.09 4.38 6.74
N PHE A 461 14.34 4.61 5.47
CA PHE A 461 14.20 5.94 4.87
C PHE A 461 13.61 5.87 3.46
N ARG A 462 13.01 6.98 3.05
CA ARG A 462 12.49 7.22 1.71
C ARG A 462 12.66 8.69 1.37
N GLY A 463 13.08 9.00 0.15
CA GLY A 463 13.14 10.34 -0.40
C GLY A 463 12.24 10.50 -1.62
N HIS A 464 12.55 11.49 -2.45
CA HIS A 464 11.89 11.76 -3.72
C HIS A 464 12.92 11.80 -4.84
N SER A 465 12.55 11.42 -6.06
CA SER A 465 13.39 11.70 -7.21
C SER A 465 13.64 13.20 -7.36
N GLN A 466 14.76 13.56 -8.00
CA GLN A 466 15.05 14.97 -8.28
C GLN A 466 14.05 15.55 -9.28
N TYR A 467 13.62 14.74 -10.25
CA TYR A 467 12.63 15.08 -11.25
C TYR A 467 11.70 13.90 -11.48
N VAL A 468 10.40 14.16 -11.45
CA VAL A 468 9.32 13.25 -11.84
C VAL A 468 9.06 13.36 -13.35
N GLY A 469 9.18 14.58 -13.90
CA GLY A 469 9.12 14.84 -15.33
C GLY A 469 10.47 14.69 -16.02
N GLY A 470 10.44 14.66 -17.35
CA GLY A 470 11.67 14.61 -18.14
C GLY A 470 11.51 15.25 -19.52
N PHE A 471 12.61 15.73 -20.08
CA PHE A 471 12.68 16.36 -21.39
C PHE A 471 13.86 15.83 -22.22
N ALA A 472 13.57 15.35 -23.43
CA ALA A 472 14.61 14.85 -24.34
C ALA A 472 14.37 15.32 -25.77
N GLU A 473 15.41 15.82 -26.44
CA GLU A 473 15.40 16.09 -27.88
C GLU A 473 16.00 14.91 -28.65
N ALA A 474 15.16 14.00 -29.16
CA ALA A 474 15.60 12.88 -29.98
C ALA A 474 14.47 12.38 -30.90
N PRO A 475 14.64 12.40 -32.24
CA PRO A 475 15.73 13.01 -33.01
C PRO A 475 15.66 14.55 -32.99
N SER A 476 16.75 15.22 -33.42
CA SER A 476 16.81 16.69 -33.40
C SER A 476 15.59 17.34 -34.07
N GLY A 477 15.00 18.34 -33.40
CA GLY A 477 13.76 19.00 -33.77
C GLY A 477 12.48 18.30 -33.32
N THR A 478 12.59 17.15 -32.64
CA THR A 478 11.51 16.42 -31.98
C THR A 478 11.84 16.30 -30.49
N TYR A 479 10.88 16.68 -29.65
CA TYR A 479 11.04 16.72 -28.20
C TYR A 479 10.02 15.80 -27.57
N THR A 480 10.48 14.84 -26.79
CA THR A 480 9.63 13.99 -25.94
C THR A 480 9.68 14.55 -24.53
N MET A 481 8.50 14.72 -23.93
CA MET A 481 8.36 15.10 -22.53
C MET A 481 7.54 14.06 -21.78
N SER A 482 7.97 13.73 -20.57
CA SER A 482 7.16 13.03 -19.57
C SER A 482 6.84 14.00 -18.42
N ALA A 483 5.66 13.87 -17.83
CA ALA A 483 5.28 14.66 -16.66
C ALA A 483 4.18 13.98 -15.85
N SER A 484 4.20 14.22 -14.54
CA SER A 484 3.05 14.02 -13.65
C SER A 484 2.47 15.37 -13.21
N GLY A 485 1.60 15.37 -12.20
CA GLY A 485 1.06 16.57 -11.56
C GLY A 485 -0.46 16.67 -11.59
N ALA A 486 -1.03 17.28 -10.54
CA ALA A 486 -2.46 17.40 -10.34
C ALA A 486 -3.17 18.23 -11.41
N ASP A 487 -2.71 19.47 -11.68
CA ASP A 487 -3.20 20.31 -12.78
C ASP A 487 -2.37 21.60 -12.96
N ILE A 488 -2.50 22.25 -14.11
CA ILE A 488 -2.14 23.66 -14.34
C ILE A 488 -3.43 24.49 -14.21
N TRP A 489 -3.89 24.69 -12.98
CA TRP A 489 -5.15 25.37 -12.66
C TRP A 489 -5.13 25.96 -11.25
N ASN A 490 -6.28 26.40 -10.73
CA ASN A 490 -6.46 26.90 -9.35
C ASN A 490 -5.39 27.92 -8.91
N THR A 491 -4.89 27.80 -7.68
CA THR A 491 -3.95 28.71 -7.03
C THR A 491 -2.51 28.19 -7.03
N SER A 492 -2.27 26.94 -7.42
CA SER A 492 -0.95 26.31 -7.54
C SER A 492 -0.94 25.36 -8.74
N ASP A 493 0.13 25.38 -9.54
CA ASP A 493 0.31 24.57 -10.75
C ASP A 493 1.25 23.37 -10.46
N GLU A 494 0.94 22.19 -10.99
CA GLU A 494 1.78 20.99 -10.94
C GLU A 494 2.01 20.39 -12.34
N PHE A 495 3.24 20.49 -12.86
CA PHE A 495 3.58 20.07 -14.22
C PHE A 495 5.10 20.08 -14.49
N HIS A 496 5.54 19.49 -15.61
CA HIS A 496 6.93 19.59 -16.08
C HIS A 496 7.11 20.70 -17.13
N PHE A 497 8.15 21.51 -16.99
CA PHE A 497 8.38 22.69 -17.82
C PHE A 497 9.79 22.72 -18.41
N ALA A 498 9.90 22.62 -19.74
CA ALA A 498 11.14 22.83 -20.47
C ALA A 498 11.14 24.24 -21.07
N TYR A 499 12.08 25.10 -20.69
CA TYR A 499 12.00 26.55 -20.91
C TYR A 499 13.33 27.23 -21.26
N LYS A 500 13.17 28.50 -21.63
CA LYS A 500 14.24 29.47 -21.91
C LYS A 500 13.88 30.80 -21.27
N GLU A 501 14.88 31.53 -20.77
CA GLU A 501 14.71 32.89 -20.28
C GLU A 501 14.65 33.92 -21.41
N LEU A 502 13.81 34.95 -21.23
CA LEU A 502 13.67 36.01 -22.22
C LEU A 502 13.31 37.37 -21.62
N SER A 503 13.95 38.41 -22.18
CA SER A 503 13.56 39.81 -21.99
C SER A 503 13.04 40.44 -23.29
N GLY A 504 11.71 40.47 -23.50
CA GLY A 504 11.10 41.23 -24.60
C GLY A 504 9.70 40.78 -25.03
N ALA A 505 9.31 41.22 -26.23
CA ALA A 505 8.18 40.64 -26.95
C ALA A 505 8.60 39.28 -27.53
N VAL A 506 7.65 38.36 -27.65
CA VAL A 506 7.94 36.97 -28.03
C VAL A 506 6.82 36.30 -28.80
N ALA A 507 7.21 35.38 -29.67
CA ALA A 507 6.34 34.36 -30.20
C ALA A 507 6.95 32.97 -29.98
N ILE A 508 6.15 32.00 -29.56
CA ILE A 508 6.51 30.57 -29.53
C ILE A 508 5.48 29.79 -30.34
N ILE A 509 5.98 28.88 -31.17
CA ILE A 509 5.21 27.97 -32.01
C ILE A 509 5.67 26.55 -31.72
N ALA A 510 4.74 25.61 -31.58
CA ALA A 510 5.04 24.19 -31.55
C ALA A 510 3.92 23.40 -32.24
N ARG A 511 4.27 22.24 -32.79
CA ARG A 511 3.30 21.21 -33.16
C ARG A 511 3.31 20.16 -32.06
N ILE A 512 2.17 19.94 -31.42
CA ILE A 512 1.97 18.80 -30.52
C ILE A 512 1.65 17.63 -31.43
N ASP A 513 2.53 16.64 -31.48
CA ASP A 513 2.35 15.42 -32.27
C ASP A 513 1.44 14.42 -31.54
N SER A 514 1.64 14.28 -30.24
CA SER A 514 0.84 13.43 -29.35
C SER A 514 0.82 13.98 -27.93
N VAL A 515 -0.21 13.60 -27.17
CA VAL A 515 -0.34 13.76 -25.72
C VAL A 515 -1.06 12.52 -25.19
N GLY A 516 -0.55 11.92 -24.12
CA GLY A 516 -1.16 10.76 -23.46
C GLY A 516 -2.51 11.11 -22.84
N ASP A 517 -3.44 10.15 -22.88
CA ASP A 517 -4.78 10.27 -22.28
C ASP A 517 -4.79 9.73 -20.85
N THR A 518 -3.99 10.36 -19.98
CA THR A 518 -4.00 10.08 -18.52
C THR A 518 -5.25 10.64 -17.85
N ASP A 519 -5.79 11.72 -18.41
CA ASP A 519 -7.08 12.32 -18.09
C ASP A 519 -7.55 13.16 -19.31
N PRO A 520 -8.85 13.33 -19.56
CA PRO A 520 -9.36 14.20 -20.62
C PRO A 520 -8.85 15.66 -20.59
N TRP A 521 -8.31 16.10 -19.46
CA TRP A 521 -7.71 17.40 -19.20
C TRP A 521 -6.19 17.39 -19.03
N ALA A 522 -5.49 16.29 -19.32
CA ALA A 522 -4.04 16.33 -19.52
C ALA A 522 -3.69 17.39 -20.59
N LYS A 523 -2.58 18.13 -20.41
CA LYS A 523 -2.28 19.31 -21.25
C LYS A 523 -0.85 19.26 -21.76
N ALA A 524 -0.69 19.27 -23.08
CA ALA A 524 0.60 19.48 -23.74
C ALA A 524 0.55 20.78 -24.53
N GLY A 525 1.48 21.71 -24.31
CA GLY A 525 1.40 23.02 -24.94
C GLY A 525 2.63 23.89 -24.85
N VAL A 526 2.47 25.13 -25.33
CA VAL A 526 3.46 26.20 -25.18
C VAL A 526 3.02 27.15 -24.08
N MET A 527 3.96 27.55 -23.22
CA MET A 527 3.69 28.38 -22.05
C MET A 527 4.64 29.58 -21.99
N ILE A 528 4.12 30.69 -21.45
CA ILE A 528 4.90 31.84 -20.99
C ILE A 528 4.52 32.10 -19.53
N ARG A 529 5.50 32.17 -18.63
CA ARG A 529 5.30 32.37 -17.19
C ARG A 529 6.30 33.34 -16.59
N ASP A 530 5.89 33.93 -15.47
CA ASP A 530 6.57 35.04 -14.80
C ASP A 530 7.71 34.59 -13.88
N THR A 531 7.49 33.54 -13.10
CA THR A 531 8.41 32.92 -12.13
C THR A 531 8.42 31.41 -12.33
N LEU A 532 9.29 30.67 -11.64
CA LEU A 532 9.29 29.19 -11.65
C LEU A 532 8.46 28.58 -10.49
N GLU A 533 7.90 29.43 -9.62
CA GLU A 533 7.00 29.06 -8.51
C GLU A 533 5.63 28.54 -8.97
N ALA A 534 5.03 27.61 -8.22
CA ALA A 534 3.75 26.99 -8.58
C ALA A 534 2.57 27.99 -8.68
N ASP A 535 2.65 29.14 -8.01
CA ASP A 535 1.58 30.16 -7.99
C ASP A 535 1.69 31.22 -9.10
N SER A 536 2.60 31.02 -10.06
CA SER A 536 3.04 32.04 -11.03
C SER A 536 1.96 32.52 -12.00
N ARG A 537 2.00 33.83 -12.32
CA ARG A 537 1.26 34.38 -13.47
C ARG A 537 1.74 33.69 -14.75
N HIS A 538 0.83 33.13 -15.52
CA HIS A 538 1.18 32.41 -16.74
C HIS A 538 0.11 32.54 -17.83
N VAL A 539 0.50 32.18 -19.06
CA VAL A 539 -0.40 31.91 -20.18
C VAL A 539 0.06 30.63 -20.87
N MET A 540 -0.88 29.76 -21.23
CA MET A 540 -0.59 28.49 -21.90
C MET A 540 -1.56 28.27 -23.04
N MET A 541 -1.03 27.89 -24.20
CA MET A 541 -1.84 27.37 -25.31
C MET A 541 -1.53 25.89 -25.49
N ALA A 542 -2.54 25.04 -25.28
CA ALA A 542 -2.38 23.59 -25.15
C ALA A 542 -3.35 22.80 -26.04
N VAL A 543 -3.02 21.54 -26.21
CA VAL A 543 -3.88 20.48 -26.74
C VAL A 543 -4.15 19.50 -25.60
N THR A 544 -5.39 19.03 -25.51
CA THR A 544 -5.81 18.02 -24.53
C THR A 544 -6.30 16.76 -25.26
N PRO A 545 -6.26 15.57 -24.62
CA PRO A 545 -6.81 14.35 -25.20
C PRO A 545 -8.32 14.42 -25.46
N GLY A 546 -9.09 14.90 -24.49
CA GLY A 546 -10.56 14.87 -24.53
C GLY A 546 -11.26 16.24 -24.63
N SER A 547 -10.57 17.34 -24.32
CA SER A 547 -11.21 18.65 -24.09
C SER A 547 -10.95 19.70 -25.17
N GLY A 548 -10.25 19.34 -26.25
CA GLY A 548 -9.95 20.23 -27.37
C GLY A 548 -8.64 20.99 -27.23
N VAL A 549 -8.53 22.10 -27.98
CA VAL A 549 -7.47 23.10 -27.77
C VAL A 549 -7.90 24.10 -26.71
N TRP A 550 -6.95 24.47 -25.85
CA TRP A 550 -7.22 25.20 -24.63
C TRP A 550 -6.22 26.35 -24.45
N PHE A 551 -6.73 27.55 -24.21
CA PHE A 551 -5.94 28.71 -23.82
C PHE A 551 -6.22 29.04 -22.36
N GLY A 552 -5.29 28.67 -21.49
CA GLY A 552 -5.33 28.97 -20.06
C GLY A 552 -4.48 30.16 -19.69
N ARG A 553 -4.87 30.85 -18.61
CA ARG A 553 -4.15 31.99 -18.07
C ARG A 553 -4.38 32.19 -16.58
N ARG A 554 -3.34 32.68 -15.91
CA ARG A 554 -3.39 33.21 -14.55
C ARG A 554 -2.94 34.67 -14.56
N GLU A 555 -3.82 35.57 -14.15
CA GLU A 555 -3.60 37.03 -14.29
C GLU A 555 -2.88 37.65 -13.08
N THR A 556 -2.95 37.01 -11.91
CA THR A 556 -2.31 37.44 -10.66
C THR A 556 -1.64 36.25 -9.96
N THR A 557 -0.49 36.48 -9.32
CA THR A 557 0.20 35.48 -8.49
C THR A 557 -0.74 34.93 -7.41
N GLY A 558 -0.81 33.60 -7.28
CA GLY A 558 -1.74 32.93 -6.35
C GLY A 558 -3.22 33.10 -6.66
N GLY A 559 -3.59 33.73 -7.79
CA GLY A 559 -4.99 33.86 -8.23
C GLY A 559 -5.48 32.63 -8.99
N GLY A 560 -6.79 32.48 -9.15
CA GLY A 560 -7.40 31.38 -9.90
C GLY A 560 -7.16 31.46 -11.42
N GLY A 561 -7.21 30.29 -12.08
CA GLY A 561 -7.09 30.15 -13.53
C GLY A 561 -8.33 30.58 -14.32
N PHE A 562 -8.11 31.08 -15.53
CA PHE A 562 -9.15 31.39 -16.52
C PHE A 562 -8.82 30.66 -17.82
N SER A 563 -9.84 30.31 -18.61
CA SER A 563 -9.58 29.69 -19.91
C SER A 563 -10.59 30.04 -21.00
N THR A 564 -10.18 29.78 -22.23
CA THR A 564 -11.04 29.70 -23.42
C THR A 564 -10.66 28.44 -24.18
N LYS A 565 -11.65 27.69 -24.69
CA LYS A 565 -11.41 26.43 -25.39
C LYS A 565 -12.18 26.31 -26.69
N GLN A 566 -11.68 25.47 -27.59
CA GLN A 566 -12.39 24.99 -28.78
C GLN A 566 -12.40 23.47 -28.76
N GLU A 567 -13.58 22.90 -28.56
CA GLU A 567 -13.80 21.45 -28.45
C GLU A 567 -13.62 20.74 -29.81
N GLY A 568 -13.40 19.42 -29.75
CA GLY A 568 -13.32 18.54 -30.92
C GLY A 568 -12.00 18.60 -31.71
N ILE A 569 -10.96 19.21 -31.14
CA ILE A 569 -9.63 19.31 -31.76
C ILE A 569 -8.61 18.57 -30.87
N THR A 570 -8.02 17.50 -31.41
CA THR A 570 -7.01 16.68 -30.72
C THR A 570 -5.66 16.76 -31.43
N ALA A 571 -4.62 16.17 -30.82
CA ALA A 571 -3.32 16.02 -31.47
C ALA A 571 -3.42 15.08 -32.70
N PRO A 572 -2.61 15.30 -33.77
CA PRO A 572 -1.58 16.31 -33.87
C PRO A 572 -2.13 17.71 -34.21
N GLN A 573 -1.62 18.75 -33.56
CA GLN A 573 -2.11 20.12 -33.74
C GLN A 573 -1.02 21.18 -33.48
N TRP A 574 -1.03 22.26 -34.26
CA TRP A 574 -0.15 23.40 -34.01
C TRP A 574 -0.77 24.39 -33.03
N VAL A 575 0.06 24.91 -32.12
CA VAL A 575 -0.28 25.97 -31.18
C VAL A 575 0.72 27.11 -31.27
N LYS A 576 0.27 28.33 -30.95
CA LYS A 576 1.13 29.51 -30.92
C LYS A 576 0.67 30.51 -29.86
N LEU A 577 1.65 31.11 -29.18
CA LEU A 577 1.47 32.30 -28.35
C LEU A 577 2.31 33.45 -28.90
N GLU A 578 1.72 34.65 -28.94
CA GLU A 578 2.40 35.91 -29.26
C GLU A 578 2.17 36.93 -28.14
N ARG A 579 3.23 37.31 -27.42
CA ARG A 579 3.21 38.28 -26.31
C ARG A 579 3.96 39.55 -26.68
N THR A 580 3.34 40.70 -26.41
CA THR A 580 4.00 42.01 -26.48
C THR A 580 4.69 42.36 -25.16
N THR A 581 5.66 43.29 -25.17
CA THR A 581 6.31 43.78 -23.93
C THR A 581 5.32 44.43 -22.95
N GLY A 582 4.15 44.87 -23.42
CA GLY A 582 3.08 45.44 -22.60
C GLY A 582 2.08 44.42 -22.06
N GLY A 583 2.40 43.12 -22.09
CA GLY A 583 1.56 42.05 -21.51
C GLY A 583 0.37 41.59 -22.36
N LEU A 584 0.13 42.19 -23.53
CA LEU A 584 -0.91 41.70 -24.45
C LEU A 584 -0.46 40.40 -25.12
N VAL A 585 -1.24 39.34 -24.94
CA VAL A 585 -1.00 37.98 -25.44
C VAL A 585 -2.10 37.57 -26.42
N ARG A 586 -1.72 36.99 -27.56
CA ARG A 586 -2.65 36.36 -28.51
C ARG A 586 -2.35 34.88 -28.62
N ALA A 587 -3.40 34.06 -28.56
CA ALA A 587 -3.31 32.60 -28.62
C ALA A 587 -3.95 32.08 -29.91
N TYR A 588 -3.28 31.13 -30.55
CA TYR A 588 -3.68 30.60 -31.85
C TYR A 588 -3.52 29.09 -31.92
N TYR A 589 -4.31 28.46 -32.79
CA TYR A 589 -4.12 27.07 -33.23
C TYR A 589 -4.17 26.95 -34.76
N SER A 590 -3.61 25.87 -35.30
CA SER A 590 -3.62 25.57 -36.73
C SER A 590 -3.51 24.07 -37.00
N ALA A 591 -4.24 23.57 -38.00
CA ALA A 591 -4.11 22.19 -38.47
C ALA A 591 -2.87 21.97 -39.38
N ASP A 592 -2.35 23.03 -40.01
CA ASP A 592 -1.31 22.93 -41.04
C ASP A 592 -0.03 23.76 -40.73
N GLY A 593 -0.02 24.53 -39.64
CA GLY A 593 1.10 25.39 -39.22
C GLY A 593 1.24 26.69 -40.01
N SER A 594 0.37 26.93 -41.00
CA SER A 594 0.42 28.08 -41.91
C SER A 594 -0.85 28.95 -41.86
N THR A 595 -2.02 28.33 -41.71
CA THR A 595 -3.32 28.97 -41.59
C THR A 595 -3.72 29.00 -40.11
N TRP A 596 -3.55 30.17 -39.48
CA TRP A 596 -3.75 30.32 -38.03
C TRP A 596 -5.13 30.87 -37.69
N THR A 597 -5.82 30.19 -36.77
CA THR A 597 -7.07 30.67 -36.16
C THR A 597 -6.74 31.25 -34.78
N GLN A 598 -7.13 32.50 -34.52
CA GLN A 598 -7.00 33.08 -33.19
C GLN A 598 -8.09 32.51 -32.28
N LEU A 599 -7.69 31.92 -31.16
CA LEU A 599 -8.63 31.42 -30.15
C LEU A 599 -9.09 32.57 -29.25
N ASP A 600 -8.15 33.34 -28.69
CA ASP A 600 -8.46 34.48 -27.83
C ASP A 600 -7.29 35.48 -27.74
N ILE A 601 -7.55 36.63 -27.09
CA ILE A 601 -6.60 37.67 -26.74
C ILE A 601 -6.78 38.08 -25.28
N ALA A 602 -5.69 38.16 -24.52
CA ALA A 602 -5.69 38.53 -23.10
C ALA A 602 -4.57 39.50 -22.76
N SER A 603 -4.71 40.22 -21.64
CA SER A 603 -3.66 41.10 -21.13
C SER A 603 -3.17 40.58 -19.78
N VAL A 604 -2.00 39.94 -19.78
CA VAL A 604 -1.37 39.38 -18.58
C VAL A 604 -0.02 40.08 -18.36
N MET A 605 0.04 40.89 -17.31
CA MET A 605 1.27 41.60 -16.95
C MET A 605 2.19 40.64 -16.21
N MET A 606 3.43 40.51 -16.71
CA MET A 606 4.50 39.70 -16.11
C MET A 606 5.75 40.57 -16.06
N ASP A 607 6.52 40.40 -15.00
CA ASP A 607 7.81 41.06 -14.83
C ASP A 607 8.85 40.36 -15.72
N MET A 608 9.98 41.02 -15.96
CA MET A 608 11.02 40.52 -16.87
C MET A 608 12.29 40.20 -16.06
N PRO A 609 13.04 39.12 -16.40
CA PRO A 609 12.78 38.19 -17.50
C PRO A 609 11.55 37.30 -17.27
N VAL A 610 10.95 36.82 -18.37
CA VAL A 610 9.92 35.76 -18.35
C VAL A 610 10.53 34.45 -18.82
N TYR A 611 9.87 33.35 -18.48
CA TYR A 611 10.23 32.01 -18.93
C TYR A 611 9.26 31.53 -20.00
N ILE A 612 9.79 31.02 -21.10
CA ILE A 612 9.00 30.57 -22.25
C ILE A 612 9.43 29.18 -22.71
N GLY A 613 8.46 28.31 -22.99
CA GLY A 613 8.79 26.92 -23.25
C GLY A 613 7.63 25.99 -23.54
N LEU A 614 7.91 24.69 -23.42
CA LEU A 614 6.98 23.58 -23.53
C LEU A 614 6.55 23.15 -22.13
N ALA A 615 5.26 22.89 -21.95
CA ALA A 615 4.68 22.48 -20.68
C ALA A 615 3.83 21.23 -20.86
N LEU A 616 3.92 20.29 -19.92
CA LEU A 616 3.16 19.06 -19.88
C LEU A 616 2.68 18.76 -18.46
N THR A 617 1.38 18.46 -18.29
CA THR A 617 0.82 17.90 -17.06
C THR A 617 -0.03 16.67 -17.39
N SER A 618 -0.01 15.67 -16.52
CA SER A 618 -0.86 14.47 -16.61
C SER A 618 -2.29 14.71 -16.15
N HIS A 619 -2.54 15.80 -15.41
CA HIS A 619 -3.79 16.05 -14.70
C HIS A 619 -4.19 14.87 -13.78
N ASN A 620 -3.17 14.18 -13.27
CA ASN A 620 -3.27 13.05 -12.37
C ASN A 620 -1.89 12.88 -11.72
N ALA A 621 -1.77 13.27 -10.45
CA ALA A 621 -0.51 13.22 -9.72
C ALA A 621 0.10 11.80 -9.69
N ASP A 622 -0.75 10.76 -9.75
CA ASP A 622 -0.35 9.36 -9.68
C ASP A 622 -0.06 8.71 -11.04
N ALA A 623 -0.14 9.47 -12.14
CA ALA A 623 0.11 8.97 -13.48
C ALA A 623 1.14 9.81 -14.22
N THR A 624 2.01 9.17 -15.00
CA THR A 624 2.94 9.83 -15.90
C THR A 624 2.33 9.94 -17.29
N CYS A 625 2.19 11.16 -17.80
CA CYS A 625 1.78 11.46 -19.16
C CYS A 625 3.02 11.68 -20.05
N GLU A 626 2.96 11.21 -21.29
CA GLU A 626 3.98 11.48 -22.31
C GLU A 626 3.38 12.36 -23.42
N ALA A 627 4.15 13.36 -23.88
CA ALA A 627 3.82 14.15 -25.05
C ALA A 627 5.01 14.31 -25.99
N VAL A 628 4.73 14.35 -27.28
CA VAL A 628 5.73 14.58 -28.33
C VAL A 628 5.45 15.91 -29.00
N PHE A 629 6.48 16.74 -29.09
CA PHE A 629 6.46 18.04 -29.76
C PHE A 629 7.42 18.05 -30.94
N SER A 630 7.06 18.73 -32.03
CA SER A 630 7.96 19.01 -33.13
C SER A 630 7.81 20.44 -33.63
N ASN A 631 8.75 20.85 -34.48
CA ASN A 631 8.74 22.17 -35.14
C ASN A 631 8.66 23.34 -34.14
N VAL A 632 9.29 23.17 -32.98
CA VAL A 632 9.37 24.21 -31.96
C VAL A 632 10.22 25.36 -32.47
N SER A 633 9.68 26.58 -32.45
CA SER A 633 10.40 27.76 -32.95
C SER A 633 9.99 29.04 -32.22
N PHE A 634 10.94 29.99 -32.19
CA PHE A 634 10.81 31.29 -31.55
C PHE A 634 10.95 32.42 -32.59
N PRO A 635 9.98 32.60 -33.50
CA PRO A 635 10.14 33.51 -34.62
C PRO A 635 10.35 34.96 -34.14
N ASN A 636 11.34 35.63 -34.74
CA ASN A 636 11.73 37.01 -34.43
C ASN A 636 12.06 37.27 -32.96
N THR A 637 12.45 36.22 -32.22
CA THR A 637 12.78 36.30 -30.80
C THR A 637 14.16 35.72 -30.56
N ASN A 638 15.04 36.46 -29.87
CA ASN A 638 16.31 35.93 -29.40
C ASN A 638 16.12 35.33 -28.01
N VAL A 639 16.04 34.01 -27.93
CA VAL A 639 16.04 33.24 -26.68
C VAL A 639 17.41 32.59 -26.46
N ASP A 640 17.69 32.18 -25.23
CA ASP A 640 18.90 31.42 -24.91
C ASP A 640 18.98 30.14 -25.79
N PRO A 641 20.14 29.78 -26.37
CA PRO A 641 20.28 28.54 -27.13
C PRO A 641 20.01 27.27 -26.31
N GLN A 642 20.32 27.25 -25.01
CA GLN A 642 20.18 26.04 -24.19
C GLN A 642 18.76 25.88 -23.62
N TRP A 643 18.25 24.65 -23.57
CA TRP A 643 17.02 24.33 -22.83
C TRP A 643 17.38 24.04 -21.37
N ILE A 644 16.50 24.46 -20.46
CA ILE A 644 16.51 24.08 -19.04
C ILE A 644 15.13 23.50 -18.76
N ASP A 645 15.04 22.46 -17.94
CA ASP A 645 13.77 21.86 -17.54
C ASP A 645 13.73 21.56 -16.04
N LEU A 646 12.51 21.57 -15.48
CA LEU A 646 12.22 21.26 -14.09
C LEU A 646 10.73 20.93 -13.90
N ASP A 647 10.41 20.31 -12.78
CA ASP A 647 9.04 20.18 -12.31
C ASP A 647 8.62 21.42 -11.51
N VAL A 648 7.46 21.97 -11.85
CA VAL A 648 6.84 23.07 -11.11
C VAL A 648 5.81 22.50 -10.17
N GLY A 649 5.90 22.84 -8.88
CA GLY A 649 4.90 22.51 -7.86
C GLY A 649 4.85 21.04 -7.44
N ILE A 650 5.67 20.18 -8.04
CA ILE A 650 5.82 18.78 -7.65
C ILE A 650 7.00 18.69 -6.67
N ILE A 651 6.83 17.95 -5.58
CA ILE A 651 7.89 17.72 -4.60
C ILE A 651 8.98 16.86 -5.23
N GLY A 652 10.22 17.35 -5.19
CA GLY A 652 11.42 16.62 -5.58
C GLY A 652 12.59 16.96 -4.64
N ASN A 653 13.61 16.11 -4.62
CA ASN A 653 14.78 16.29 -3.75
C ASN A 653 16.01 16.68 -4.56
N GLU A 654 16.72 17.71 -4.11
CA GLU A 654 18.09 17.93 -4.56
C GLU A 654 19.03 16.92 -3.89
N PRO A 655 20.03 16.36 -4.61
CA PRO A 655 20.89 15.32 -4.07
C PRO A 655 21.69 15.79 -2.85
N GLU A 656 21.63 15.03 -1.75
CA GLU A 656 22.48 15.24 -0.56
C GLU A 656 22.92 13.90 0.05
N PRO A 657 24.16 13.81 0.58
CA PRO A 657 24.59 12.67 1.37
C PRO A 657 23.84 12.66 2.70
N MET A 658 23.55 11.46 3.19
CA MET A 658 22.83 11.25 4.45
C MET A 658 23.77 10.62 5.47
N TYR A 659 23.63 10.95 6.75
CA TYR A 659 24.44 10.39 7.83
C TYR A 659 23.65 10.20 9.12
N VAL A 660 24.21 9.37 10.01
CA VAL A 660 23.76 9.23 11.40
C VAL A 660 24.90 9.59 12.34
N THR A 661 24.61 10.35 13.38
CA THR A 661 25.56 10.65 14.47
C THR A 661 25.04 10.05 15.78
N LEU A 662 25.92 9.35 16.52
CA LEU A 662 25.65 8.96 17.91
C LEU A 662 26.49 9.82 18.84
N ALA A 663 25.98 10.10 20.04
CA ALA A 663 26.75 10.75 21.10
C ALA A 663 26.53 10.10 22.48
N ASN A 664 27.58 10.09 23.29
CA ASN A 664 27.53 9.66 24.69
C ASN A 664 27.15 10.81 25.64
N SER A 665 26.85 10.50 26.90
CA SER A 665 26.44 11.51 27.89
C SER A 665 27.53 12.51 28.27
N ASP A 666 28.79 12.17 28.00
CA ASP A 666 29.95 13.03 28.19
C ASP A 666 30.26 13.94 26.98
N GLY A 667 29.46 13.82 25.91
CA GLY A 667 29.55 14.63 24.71
C GLY A 667 30.50 14.10 23.63
N VAL A 668 31.10 12.91 23.80
CA VAL A 668 31.81 12.24 22.71
C VAL A 668 30.81 11.84 21.64
N SER A 669 31.08 12.17 20.37
CA SER A 669 30.22 11.84 19.22
C SER A 669 31.00 11.21 18.07
N ALA A 670 30.33 10.38 17.28
CA ALA A 670 30.84 9.82 16.02
C ALA A 670 29.74 9.80 14.96
N THR A 671 30.13 10.07 13.72
CA THR A 671 29.24 10.16 12.56
C THR A 671 29.60 9.05 11.58
N VAL A 672 28.57 8.39 11.04
CA VAL A 672 28.68 7.39 9.97
C VAL A 672 27.86 7.90 8.80
N GLU A 673 28.49 7.97 7.63
CA GLU A 673 27.88 8.40 6.37
C GLU A 673 27.21 7.21 5.66
N HIS A 674 26.07 7.46 5.01
CA HIS A 674 25.42 6.50 4.14
C HIS A 674 26.31 6.24 2.91
N PRO A 675 26.53 4.97 2.52
CA PRO A 675 27.46 4.64 1.43
C PRO A 675 26.98 5.14 0.05
N GLY A 676 25.67 5.29 -0.14
CA GLY A 676 25.08 5.87 -1.35
C GLY A 676 24.95 7.39 -1.26
N ALA A 677 25.63 8.11 -2.15
CA ALA A 677 25.63 9.59 -2.21
C ALA A 677 24.28 10.21 -2.63
N ASN A 678 23.37 9.40 -3.16
CA ASN A 678 22.04 9.83 -3.62
C ASN A 678 20.93 9.22 -2.74
N ALA A 679 21.19 8.98 -1.45
CA ALA A 679 20.19 8.44 -0.53
C ALA A 679 18.90 9.29 -0.51
N ALA A 680 19.05 10.62 -0.62
CA ALA A 680 17.93 11.54 -0.71
C ALA A 680 17.01 11.31 -1.93
N LEU A 681 17.48 10.59 -2.96
CA LEU A 681 16.75 10.38 -4.21
C LEU A 681 16.03 9.02 -4.30
N MET A 682 16.07 8.21 -3.23
CA MET A 682 15.52 6.85 -3.24
C MET A 682 14.01 6.89 -2.96
N GLU A 683 13.20 6.65 -3.99
CA GLU A 683 11.73 6.75 -3.90
C GLU A 683 11.05 5.56 -3.23
N ASP A 684 11.73 4.42 -3.16
CA ASP A 684 11.28 3.24 -2.44
C ASP A 684 11.85 3.24 -1.01
N TRP A 685 11.06 2.73 -0.06
CA TRP A 685 11.53 2.50 1.31
C TRP A 685 12.75 1.61 1.30
N THR A 686 13.85 2.14 1.85
CA THR A 686 15.16 1.49 1.86
C THR A 686 15.63 1.37 3.30
N GLU A 687 16.10 0.18 3.67
CA GLU A 687 16.73 -0.03 4.97
C GLU A 687 18.21 0.36 4.90
N TRP A 688 18.64 1.21 5.82
CA TRP A 688 20.05 1.37 6.14
C TRP A 688 20.40 0.61 7.42
N ALA A 689 21.01 -0.55 7.24
CA ALA A 689 21.58 -1.33 8.34
C ALA A 689 23.03 -0.89 8.62
N ILE A 690 23.26 -0.27 9.77
CA ILE A 690 24.55 0.27 10.20
C ILE A 690 25.17 -0.64 11.26
N ASP A 691 26.37 -1.16 11.01
CA ASP A 691 27.13 -1.88 12.04
C ASP A 691 27.55 -0.91 13.15
N LEU A 692 27.13 -1.18 14.38
CA LEU A 692 27.42 -0.35 15.56
C LEU A 692 28.92 -0.19 15.82
N ASN A 693 29.74 -1.14 15.37
CA ASN A 693 31.19 -1.03 15.46
C ASN A 693 31.72 0.22 14.75
N SER A 694 31.08 0.66 13.68
CA SER A 694 31.43 1.87 12.92
C SER A 694 31.44 3.13 13.80
N PHE A 695 30.55 3.19 14.80
CA PHE A 695 30.51 4.27 15.78
C PHE A 695 31.56 4.07 16.89
N SER A 696 31.75 2.83 17.35
CA SER A 696 32.72 2.53 18.41
C SER A 696 34.17 2.76 17.96
N ASP A 697 34.48 2.52 16.67
CA ASP A 697 35.75 2.84 16.04
C ASP A 697 35.99 4.36 16.00
N GLY A 698 34.91 5.15 15.94
CA GLY A 698 34.90 6.60 16.11
C GLY A 698 34.99 7.08 17.57
N GLY A 699 35.05 6.17 18.55
CA GLY A 699 35.22 6.47 19.97
C GLY A 699 33.95 6.41 20.82
N ILE A 700 32.81 5.98 20.25
CA ILE A 700 31.55 5.86 21.00
C ILE A 700 31.59 4.69 21.98
N ASN A 701 31.25 4.97 23.23
CA ASN A 701 30.93 3.95 24.22
C ASN A 701 29.48 3.47 24.00
N LEU A 702 29.31 2.31 23.37
CA LEU A 702 27.97 1.76 23.08
C LEU A 702 27.14 1.43 24.33
N THR A 703 27.74 1.37 25.53
CA THR A 703 26.98 1.16 26.77
C THR A 703 26.32 2.44 27.33
N ASP A 704 26.54 3.60 26.70
CA ASP A 704 26.02 4.90 27.15
C ASP A 704 25.65 5.82 25.97
N VAL A 705 24.96 5.28 24.97
CA VAL A 705 24.41 6.09 23.87
C VAL A 705 23.35 7.02 24.45
N ASN A 706 23.59 8.33 24.39
CA ASN A 706 22.74 9.36 24.98
C ASN A 706 21.85 10.05 23.94
N SER A 707 22.30 10.16 22.69
CA SER A 707 21.50 10.73 21.61
C SER A 707 21.84 10.11 20.27
N ILE A 708 20.86 10.14 19.38
CA ILE A 708 20.98 9.82 17.96
C ILE A 708 20.60 11.06 17.15
N SER A 709 21.34 11.34 16.08
CA SER A 709 21.03 12.38 15.12
C SER A 709 20.97 11.82 13.71
N ILE A 710 20.05 12.32 12.90
CA ILE A 710 19.90 12.01 11.47
C ILE A 710 20.15 13.30 10.71
N GLY A 711 21.04 13.28 9.72
CA GLY A 711 21.38 14.48 8.97
C GLY A 711 21.60 14.28 7.48
N LEU A 712 21.51 15.39 6.76
CA LEU A 712 21.74 15.52 5.32
C LEU A 712 22.74 16.66 5.06
N GLY A 713 23.70 16.41 4.18
CA GLY A 713 24.87 17.25 3.93
C GLY A 713 26.14 16.68 4.56
N ASP A 714 27.24 17.45 4.58
CA ASP A 714 28.52 17.02 5.16
C ASP A 714 28.85 17.84 6.41
N LYS A 715 28.68 17.21 7.59
CA LYS A 715 28.96 17.86 8.88
C LYS A 715 30.46 18.11 9.11
N ALA A 716 31.33 17.29 8.51
CA ALA A 716 32.78 17.43 8.65
C ALA A 716 33.34 18.53 7.72
N SER A 717 32.69 18.75 6.58
CA SER A 717 33.04 19.78 5.59
C SER A 717 31.80 20.53 5.08
N PRO A 718 31.16 21.39 5.90
CA PRO A 718 29.90 22.02 5.52
C PRO A 718 30.04 22.90 4.27
N GLN A 719 29.18 22.68 3.27
CA GLN A 719 29.09 23.45 2.03
C GLN A 719 27.62 23.77 1.75
N ASN A 720 27.36 24.77 0.91
CA ASN A 720 26.01 24.95 0.36
C ASN A 720 25.66 23.73 -0.48
N GLY A 721 24.45 23.23 -0.30
CA GLY A 721 23.99 21.97 -0.88
C GLY A 721 22.56 22.06 -1.37
N GLY A 722 21.81 20.98 -1.21
CA GLY A 722 20.44 20.82 -1.70
C GLY A 722 19.37 21.05 -0.64
N SER A 723 18.12 21.04 -1.08
CA SER A 723 16.95 21.00 -0.23
C SER A 723 15.96 19.93 -0.70
N GLY A 724 15.08 19.50 0.19
CA GLY A 724 14.10 18.46 -0.11
C GLY A 724 13.39 17.93 1.14
N LYS A 725 12.71 16.80 0.98
CA LYS A 725 11.94 16.12 2.00
C LYS A 725 12.23 14.62 2.00
N MET A 726 12.46 14.09 3.18
CA MET A 726 12.68 12.69 3.48
C MET A 726 11.57 12.18 4.39
N TYR A 727 11.41 10.87 4.42
CA TYR A 727 10.61 10.13 5.38
C TYR A 727 11.50 9.12 6.09
N PHE A 728 11.34 9.01 7.39
CA PHE A 728 12.04 8.02 8.21
C PHE A 728 11.02 7.25 9.03
N ASP A 729 11.23 5.94 9.14
CA ASP A 729 10.37 5.06 9.94
C ASP A 729 11.17 4.41 11.06
N ASP A 730 10.47 3.66 11.93
CA ASP A 730 10.91 3.16 13.22
C ASP A 730 12.40 2.85 13.30
N ILE A 731 13.04 3.42 14.31
CA ILE A 731 14.47 3.21 14.53
C ILE A 731 14.63 2.00 15.44
N ARG A 732 15.35 0.99 14.96
CA ARG A 732 15.43 -0.33 15.61
C ARG A 732 16.88 -0.80 15.76
N LEU A 733 17.16 -1.53 16.83
CA LEU A 733 18.40 -2.26 17.02
C LEU A 733 18.14 -3.74 16.84
N TYR A 734 18.88 -4.35 15.92
CA TYR A 734 18.83 -5.79 15.70
C TYR A 734 20.07 -6.45 16.30
N ARG A 735 19.90 -7.71 16.74
CA ARG A 735 21.04 -8.61 16.91
C ARG A 735 21.82 -8.65 15.62
N ARG A 736 23.15 -8.67 15.71
CA ARG A 736 23.97 -9.00 14.54
C ARG A 736 23.42 -10.33 14.03
N ALA A 737 22.95 -10.36 12.79
CA ALA A 737 22.60 -11.63 12.16
C ALA A 737 23.82 -12.54 12.35
N GLU A 738 23.61 -13.80 12.75
CA GLU A 738 24.69 -14.77 12.58
C GLU A 738 25.16 -14.61 11.14
N GLU A 739 26.47 -14.38 10.92
CA GLU A 739 26.97 -14.20 9.56
C GLU A 739 26.40 -15.37 8.76
N PRO A 740 25.62 -15.11 7.69
CA PRO A 740 25.18 -16.19 6.86
C PRO A 740 26.44 -16.95 6.45
N GLU A 741 26.45 -18.25 6.69
CA GLU A 741 27.51 -19.12 6.17
C GLU A 741 27.77 -18.68 4.72
N PRO A 742 29.04 -18.45 4.34
CA PRO A 742 29.36 -17.83 3.05
C PRO A 742 28.56 -18.49 1.94
N GLU A 743 27.85 -17.67 1.13
CA GLU A 743 26.87 -18.15 0.15
C GLU A 743 27.48 -19.31 -0.65
N LYS A 744 26.90 -20.50 -0.51
CA LYS A 744 27.40 -21.69 -1.19
C LYS A 744 27.30 -21.47 -2.70
N ILE A 745 28.41 -21.66 -3.40
CA ILE A 745 28.45 -21.53 -4.85
C ILE A 745 27.62 -22.65 -5.46
N VAL A 746 26.52 -22.28 -6.12
CA VAL A 746 25.67 -23.19 -6.86
C VAL A 746 26.16 -23.28 -8.29
N ASN A 747 26.32 -24.49 -8.78
CA ASN A 747 26.84 -24.77 -10.11
C ASN A 747 25.76 -25.43 -10.96
N ILE A 748 25.66 -25.02 -12.22
CA ILE A 748 24.75 -25.59 -13.21
C ILE A 748 25.59 -26.08 -14.39
N GLN A 749 25.45 -27.36 -14.75
CA GLN A 749 26.10 -27.95 -15.91
C GLN A 749 25.07 -28.55 -16.85
N TRP A 750 25.17 -28.19 -18.13
CA TRP A 750 24.37 -28.80 -19.17
C TRP A 750 25.15 -29.96 -19.80
N LEU A 751 24.66 -31.19 -19.62
CA LEU A 751 25.31 -32.39 -20.14
C LEU A 751 24.84 -32.77 -21.56
N GLY A 752 23.98 -31.94 -22.15
CA GLY A 752 23.44 -32.11 -23.49
C GLY A 752 21.98 -32.57 -23.47
N HIS A 753 21.27 -32.29 -24.57
CA HIS A 753 19.83 -32.53 -24.72
C HIS A 753 19.06 -31.95 -23.52
N SER A 754 18.49 -32.81 -22.65
CA SER A 754 17.70 -32.41 -21.49
C SER A 754 18.39 -32.66 -20.15
N THR A 755 19.61 -33.20 -20.17
CA THR A 755 20.31 -33.56 -18.93
C THR A 755 20.97 -32.33 -18.30
N VAL A 756 20.57 -32.04 -17.06
CA VAL A 756 21.09 -30.93 -16.26
C VAL A 756 21.62 -31.47 -14.94
N LYS A 757 22.79 -31.00 -14.52
CA LYS A 757 23.36 -31.24 -13.19
C LYS A 757 23.39 -29.92 -12.42
N VAL A 758 22.83 -29.90 -11.22
CA VAL A 758 22.85 -28.74 -10.30
C VAL A 758 23.49 -29.19 -8.99
N TRP A 759 24.48 -28.46 -8.48
CA TRP A 759 25.15 -28.85 -7.23
C TRP A 759 25.77 -27.69 -6.46
N ASP A 760 25.85 -27.85 -5.15
CA ASP A 760 26.72 -27.11 -4.24
C ASP A 760 27.80 -28.04 -3.66
N GLU A 761 28.47 -27.65 -2.58
CA GLU A 761 29.51 -28.48 -1.96
C GLU A 761 28.97 -29.74 -1.25
N ASP A 762 27.67 -29.79 -0.92
CA ASP A 762 27.06 -30.85 -0.12
C ASP A 762 26.15 -31.77 -0.94
N CYS A 763 25.44 -31.21 -1.93
CA CYS A 763 24.40 -31.92 -2.65
C CYS A 763 24.58 -31.84 -4.17
N ILE A 764 24.40 -32.98 -4.84
CA ILE A 764 24.42 -33.12 -6.30
C ILE A 764 23.07 -33.63 -6.79
N VAL A 765 22.36 -32.81 -7.57
CA VAL A 765 21.07 -33.11 -8.20
C VAL A 765 21.26 -33.30 -9.71
N TYR A 766 20.81 -34.45 -10.22
CA TYR A 766 20.68 -34.67 -11.67
C TYR A 766 19.22 -34.63 -12.09
N VAL A 767 18.91 -33.86 -13.13
CA VAL A 767 17.60 -33.87 -13.80
C VAL A 767 17.75 -34.52 -15.18
N ASP A 768 16.91 -35.52 -15.44
CA ASP A 768 16.83 -36.27 -16.69
C ASP A 768 18.18 -36.82 -17.20
N PRO A 769 18.90 -37.64 -16.41
CA PRO A 769 20.18 -38.20 -16.85
C PRO A 769 19.97 -39.14 -18.05
N GLU A 770 20.42 -38.67 -19.22
CA GLU A 770 20.48 -39.38 -20.49
C GLU A 770 21.84 -39.07 -21.14
N ARG A 771 22.49 -40.07 -21.75
CA ARG A 771 23.84 -39.94 -22.38
C ARG A 771 24.95 -39.45 -21.45
N VAL A 772 24.84 -39.77 -20.16
CA VAL A 772 25.95 -39.61 -19.23
C VAL A 772 27.07 -40.59 -19.62
N ASN A 773 28.16 -40.07 -20.16
CA ASN A 773 29.26 -40.89 -20.72
C ASN A 773 30.16 -41.52 -19.64
N GLU A 774 30.11 -41.01 -18.41
CA GLU A 774 30.93 -41.43 -17.28
C GLU A 774 30.08 -42.11 -16.19
N SER A 775 30.67 -43.04 -15.43
CA SER A 775 30.00 -43.68 -14.28
C SER A 775 30.49 -43.02 -13.00
N LEU A 776 29.89 -41.87 -12.66
CA LEU A 776 30.34 -40.99 -11.58
C LEU A 776 29.87 -41.46 -10.20
N HIS A 777 28.67 -42.06 -10.11
CA HIS A 777 28.07 -42.50 -8.85
C HIS A 777 28.03 -41.42 -7.74
N ASP A 778 27.91 -40.15 -8.14
CA ASP A 778 28.02 -38.97 -7.28
C ASP A 778 26.67 -38.30 -6.96
N ALA A 779 25.56 -38.78 -7.53
CA ALA A 779 24.25 -38.16 -7.30
C ALA A 779 23.78 -38.34 -5.84
N THR A 780 23.44 -37.23 -5.18
CA THR A 780 22.63 -37.24 -3.97
C THR A 780 21.17 -37.49 -4.34
N LEU A 781 20.70 -36.82 -5.40
CA LEU A 781 19.33 -36.90 -5.88
C LEU A 781 19.28 -37.03 -7.41
N VAL A 782 18.35 -37.86 -7.89
CA VAL A 782 17.98 -37.94 -9.31
C VAL A 782 16.50 -37.61 -9.47
N CYS A 783 16.20 -36.63 -10.29
CA CYS A 783 14.86 -36.24 -10.70
C CYS A 783 14.64 -36.61 -12.18
N VAL A 784 13.49 -37.20 -12.51
CA VAL A 784 13.11 -37.48 -13.90
C VAL A 784 11.75 -36.88 -14.21
N THR A 785 11.70 -35.98 -15.18
CA THR A 785 10.52 -35.15 -15.52
C THR A 785 9.38 -35.97 -16.11
N HIS A 786 9.69 -36.96 -16.96
CA HIS A 786 8.71 -37.79 -17.64
C HIS A 786 9.30 -39.08 -18.26
N THR A 787 8.45 -39.90 -18.90
CA THR A 787 8.80 -41.29 -19.29
C THR A 787 9.40 -41.46 -20.71
N HIS A 788 9.63 -40.39 -21.47
CA HIS A 788 10.23 -40.49 -22.81
C HIS A 788 11.70 -40.92 -22.73
N GLY A 789 12.18 -41.61 -23.77
CA GLY A 789 13.47 -42.31 -23.74
C GLY A 789 14.70 -41.38 -23.73
N ASP A 790 14.51 -40.13 -24.11
CA ASP A 790 15.49 -39.04 -24.12
C ASP A 790 15.53 -38.24 -22.80
N HIS A 791 14.73 -38.63 -21.81
CA HIS A 791 14.73 -38.10 -20.43
C HIS A 791 14.87 -39.24 -19.39
N TYR A 792 14.19 -40.37 -19.63
CA TYR A 792 14.22 -41.57 -18.79
C TYR A 792 15.16 -42.63 -19.38
N SER A 793 16.39 -42.68 -18.88
CA SER A 793 17.38 -43.72 -19.22
C SER A 793 17.82 -44.50 -17.97
N PRO A 794 17.28 -45.70 -17.71
CA PRO A 794 17.67 -46.51 -16.55
C PRO A 794 19.17 -46.79 -16.46
N SER A 795 19.85 -46.92 -17.60
CA SER A 795 21.30 -47.13 -17.63
C SER A 795 22.09 -45.89 -17.22
N ASP A 796 21.62 -44.69 -17.55
CA ASP A 796 22.32 -43.45 -17.21
C ASP A 796 21.97 -42.98 -15.79
N ILE A 797 20.73 -43.18 -15.35
CA ILE A 797 20.34 -43.07 -13.93
C ILE A 797 21.29 -43.94 -13.08
N ALA A 798 21.50 -45.21 -13.45
CA ALA A 798 22.41 -46.09 -12.72
C ALA A 798 23.90 -45.66 -12.77
N ARG A 799 24.32 -44.87 -13.76
CA ARG A 799 25.69 -44.34 -13.85
C ARG A 799 25.95 -43.20 -12.88
N VAL A 800 24.94 -42.40 -12.57
CA VAL A 800 25.05 -41.28 -11.63
C VAL A 800 24.67 -41.67 -10.20
N SER A 801 23.80 -42.67 -10.02
CA SER A 801 23.35 -43.10 -8.69
C SER A 801 24.35 -44.00 -7.95
N ASN A 802 24.37 -43.87 -6.63
CA ASN A 802 24.97 -44.79 -5.65
C ASN A 802 23.90 -45.36 -4.71
N SER A 803 24.30 -46.05 -3.63
CA SER A 803 23.36 -46.71 -2.70
C SER A 803 22.58 -45.76 -1.78
N GLN A 804 22.93 -44.47 -1.73
CA GLN A 804 22.24 -43.45 -0.92
C GLN A 804 21.39 -42.50 -1.77
N THR A 805 21.56 -42.54 -3.10
CA THR A 805 20.84 -41.67 -4.03
C THR A 805 19.33 -41.82 -3.89
N GLN A 806 18.65 -40.70 -3.66
CA GLN A 806 17.19 -40.63 -3.73
C GLN A 806 16.71 -40.47 -5.18
N PHE A 807 15.52 -40.96 -5.47
CA PHE A 807 14.93 -40.90 -6.81
C PHE A 807 13.53 -40.29 -6.75
N ILE A 808 13.31 -39.22 -7.50
CA ILE A 808 12.05 -38.47 -7.60
C ILE A 808 11.55 -38.46 -9.04
N GLY A 809 10.24 -38.59 -9.22
CA GLY A 809 9.61 -38.56 -10.54
C GLY A 809 8.08 -38.48 -10.44
N PRO A 810 7.36 -38.16 -11.53
CA PRO A 810 5.92 -38.33 -11.58
C PRO A 810 5.49 -39.78 -11.28
N PRO A 811 4.23 -40.01 -10.88
CA PRO A 811 3.74 -41.34 -10.52
C PRO A 811 4.01 -42.44 -11.56
N ASP A 812 3.95 -42.14 -12.86
CA ASP A 812 4.20 -43.11 -13.93
C ASP A 812 5.70 -43.40 -14.16
N VAL A 813 6.57 -42.43 -13.91
CA VAL A 813 8.02 -42.63 -13.86
C VAL A 813 8.40 -43.53 -12.69
N ILE A 814 7.87 -43.26 -11.48
CA ILE A 814 8.12 -44.11 -10.30
C ILE A 814 7.60 -45.53 -10.52
N GLN A 815 6.39 -45.66 -11.08
CA GLN A 815 5.83 -46.98 -11.42
C GLN A 815 6.75 -47.74 -12.39
N ARG A 816 7.34 -47.05 -13.37
CA ARG A 816 8.23 -47.66 -14.36
C ARG A 816 9.61 -47.99 -13.81
N TYR A 817 10.16 -47.14 -12.94
CA TYR A 817 11.47 -47.35 -12.31
C TYR A 817 11.43 -48.41 -11.20
N GLY A 818 10.31 -48.50 -10.47
CA GLY A 818 10.05 -49.53 -9.46
C GLY A 818 10.37 -49.13 -8.01
N SER A 819 10.91 -47.94 -7.78
CA SER A 819 11.22 -47.39 -6.45
C SER A 819 11.39 -45.86 -6.54
N GLY A 820 11.39 -45.15 -5.40
CA GLY A 820 11.52 -43.70 -5.34
C GLY A 820 10.24 -43.01 -4.86
N GLN A 821 10.29 -41.69 -4.76
CA GLN A 821 9.19 -40.86 -4.27
C GLN A 821 8.46 -40.18 -5.43
N ALA A 822 7.13 -40.34 -5.47
CA ALA A 822 6.30 -39.69 -6.47
C ALA A 822 6.08 -38.22 -6.12
N ILE A 823 6.02 -37.35 -7.13
CA ILE A 823 5.73 -35.93 -6.99
C ILE A 823 4.80 -35.45 -8.11
N ALA A 824 3.80 -34.65 -7.75
CA ALA A 824 2.89 -33.99 -8.68
C ALA A 824 3.18 -32.48 -8.79
N SER A 825 2.53 -31.81 -9.74
CA SER A 825 2.60 -30.35 -9.85
C SER A 825 2.04 -29.67 -8.60
N GLY A 826 2.79 -28.71 -8.05
CA GLY A 826 2.46 -27.98 -6.84
C GLY A 826 2.85 -28.69 -5.54
N GLU A 827 3.35 -29.93 -5.60
CA GLU A 827 3.90 -30.62 -4.44
C GLU A 827 5.38 -30.33 -4.26
N THR A 828 5.82 -30.33 -3.00
CA THR A 828 7.20 -30.06 -2.58
C THR A 828 7.73 -31.22 -1.75
N ILE A 829 8.98 -31.60 -1.99
CA ILE A 829 9.72 -32.62 -1.24
C ILE A 829 11.01 -31.99 -0.72
N GLU A 830 11.16 -32.00 0.60
CA GLU A 830 12.40 -31.59 1.27
C GLU A 830 13.29 -32.80 1.52
N PHE A 831 14.56 -32.70 1.17
CA PHE A 831 15.58 -33.71 1.41
C PHE A 831 16.91 -33.06 1.81
N GLU A 832 17.33 -33.27 3.05
CA GLU A 832 18.52 -32.65 3.63
C GLU A 832 18.49 -31.12 3.48
N ASN A 833 19.41 -30.53 2.70
CA ASN A 833 19.51 -29.10 2.42
C ASN A 833 18.97 -28.71 1.03
N VAL A 834 18.17 -29.59 0.40
CA VAL A 834 17.58 -29.35 -0.92
C VAL A 834 16.07 -29.53 -0.89
N THR A 835 15.37 -28.59 -1.51
CA THR A 835 13.92 -28.64 -1.68
C THR A 835 13.57 -28.77 -3.16
N ILE A 836 12.69 -29.72 -3.48
CA ILE A 836 12.26 -30.01 -4.85
C ILE A 836 10.77 -29.76 -4.98
N THR A 837 10.39 -28.84 -5.85
CA THR A 837 8.98 -28.56 -6.15
C THR A 837 8.63 -28.98 -7.58
N GLY A 838 7.55 -29.75 -7.73
CA GLY A 838 7.03 -30.15 -9.04
C GLY A 838 6.26 -29.01 -9.71
N VAL A 839 6.55 -28.72 -10.97
CA VAL A 839 5.85 -27.70 -11.78
C VAL A 839 5.21 -28.38 -13.00
N ALA A 840 3.97 -28.05 -13.36
CA ALA A 840 3.32 -28.66 -14.52
C ALA A 840 4.17 -28.50 -15.81
N SER A 841 4.25 -29.57 -16.62
CA SER A 841 5.02 -29.56 -17.88
C SER A 841 4.23 -30.28 -18.98
N TYR A 842 3.82 -29.54 -20.01
CA TYR A 842 2.94 -30.05 -21.08
C TYR A 842 2.96 -29.21 -22.35
N ASN A 843 2.55 -29.82 -23.46
CA ASN A 843 2.25 -29.13 -24.70
C ASN A 843 0.82 -28.57 -24.71
N THR A 844 0.65 -27.35 -25.20
CA THR A 844 -0.66 -26.71 -25.38
C THR A 844 -1.30 -27.11 -26.70
N ASN A 845 -0.48 -27.24 -27.76
CA ASN A 845 -0.95 -27.45 -29.13
C ASN A 845 -0.30 -28.64 -29.85
N LYS A 846 0.55 -29.41 -29.17
CA LYS A 846 1.26 -30.59 -29.71
C LYS A 846 0.81 -31.87 -28.99
N PRO A 847 0.73 -33.03 -29.68
CA PRO A 847 0.20 -34.26 -29.07
C PRO A 847 1.23 -35.05 -28.24
N ASN A 848 2.49 -34.64 -28.25
CA ASN A 848 3.62 -35.45 -27.77
C ASN A 848 3.75 -35.44 -26.23
N HIS A 849 3.45 -34.32 -25.58
CA HIS A 849 3.54 -34.15 -24.12
C HIS A 849 2.20 -33.68 -23.52
N PRO A 850 1.13 -34.51 -23.52
CA PRO A 850 -0.22 -34.05 -23.21
C PRO A 850 -0.43 -33.77 -21.70
N LYS A 851 -1.16 -32.70 -21.38
CA LYS A 851 -1.47 -32.28 -19.98
C LYS A 851 -2.05 -33.39 -19.11
N SER A 852 -2.84 -34.30 -19.69
CA SER A 852 -3.46 -35.42 -18.98
C SER A 852 -2.47 -36.43 -18.36
N ARG A 853 -1.19 -36.36 -18.71
CA ARG A 853 -0.14 -37.21 -18.13
C ARG A 853 0.33 -36.74 -16.76
N ASN A 854 0.05 -35.48 -16.39
CA ASN A 854 0.53 -34.87 -15.14
C ASN A 854 2.06 -34.98 -14.96
N TRP A 855 2.80 -34.81 -16.05
CA TRP A 855 4.27 -34.72 -16.02
C TRP A 855 4.72 -33.35 -15.52
N VAL A 856 5.96 -33.29 -15.03
CA VAL A 856 6.45 -32.12 -14.28
C VAL A 856 7.84 -31.68 -14.73
N GLY A 857 8.09 -30.38 -14.67
CA GLY A 857 9.42 -29.80 -14.46
C GLY A 857 9.70 -29.67 -12.95
N TYR A 858 10.88 -29.15 -12.60
CA TYR A 858 11.33 -29.06 -11.21
C TYR A 858 11.87 -27.68 -10.88
N ILE A 859 11.47 -27.12 -9.75
CA ILE A 859 12.26 -26.09 -9.06
C ILE A 859 13.15 -26.82 -8.06
N VAL A 860 14.46 -26.60 -8.19
CA VAL A 860 15.49 -27.11 -7.28
C VAL A 860 15.98 -25.94 -6.44
N GLU A 861 15.65 -25.96 -5.16
CA GLU A 861 16.14 -24.98 -4.19
C GLU A 861 17.36 -25.61 -3.50
N ILE A 862 18.54 -25.02 -3.74
CA ILE A 862 19.83 -25.53 -3.28
C ILE A 862 20.73 -24.35 -2.92
N GLY A 863 21.31 -24.38 -1.72
CA GLY A 863 21.94 -23.20 -1.14
C GLY A 863 20.93 -22.04 -1.06
N SER A 864 21.32 -20.87 -1.56
CA SER A 864 20.47 -19.67 -1.67
C SER A 864 19.68 -19.59 -2.99
N LYS A 865 19.88 -20.53 -3.93
CA LYS A 865 19.40 -20.40 -5.31
C LYS A 865 18.17 -21.28 -5.59
N ARG A 866 17.24 -20.74 -6.37
CA ARG A 866 16.07 -21.44 -6.94
C ARG A 866 16.30 -21.65 -8.44
N VAL A 867 16.52 -22.91 -8.84
CA VAL A 867 16.84 -23.29 -10.23
C VAL A 867 15.66 -24.05 -10.84
N TYR A 868 14.99 -23.46 -11.84
CA TYR A 868 13.87 -24.07 -12.53
C TYR A 868 14.31 -24.84 -13.79
N VAL A 869 14.06 -26.15 -13.83
CA VAL A 869 14.26 -27.03 -15.00
C VAL A 869 12.89 -27.43 -15.56
N ALA A 870 12.53 -26.90 -16.73
CA ALA A 870 11.15 -26.94 -17.19
C ALA A 870 10.64 -28.30 -17.72
N GLY A 871 11.53 -29.26 -17.97
CA GLY A 871 11.18 -30.48 -18.71
C GLY A 871 10.77 -30.18 -20.16
N ASP A 872 10.00 -31.10 -20.75
CA ASP A 872 9.41 -30.92 -22.08
C ASP A 872 8.07 -30.20 -21.99
N THR A 873 8.09 -28.89 -22.26
CA THR A 873 6.87 -28.06 -22.17
C THR A 873 6.78 -27.06 -23.32
N ASP A 874 5.54 -26.65 -23.62
CA ASP A 874 5.24 -25.41 -24.33
C ASP A 874 5.19 -24.24 -23.31
N LEU A 875 4.93 -23.02 -23.79
CA LEU A 875 4.62 -21.87 -22.93
C LEU A 875 3.27 -22.12 -22.24
N ILE A 876 3.26 -22.06 -20.91
CA ILE A 876 2.09 -22.36 -20.07
C ILE A 876 1.88 -21.27 -19.01
N ASP A 877 0.63 -21.04 -18.60
CA ASP A 877 0.28 -19.99 -17.65
C ASP A 877 0.87 -20.21 -16.25
N GLU A 878 1.10 -21.47 -15.85
CA GLU A 878 1.71 -21.83 -14.57
C GLU A 878 3.11 -21.19 -14.37
N MET A 879 3.80 -20.79 -15.45
CA MET A 879 5.09 -20.09 -15.37
C MET A 879 4.98 -18.65 -14.81
N LYS A 880 3.79 -18.03 -14.81
CA LYS A 880 3.57 -16.66 -14.29
C LYS A 880 3.57 -16.61 -12.77
N THR A 881 3.40 -17.75 -12.09
CA THR A 881 3.15 -17.82 -10.64
C THR A 881 4.23 -18.61 -9.90
N LEU A 882 5.44 -18.77 -10.47
CA LEU A 882 6.52 -19.56 -9.85
C LEU A 882 7.25 -18.83 -8.69
N GLY A 883 6.95 -17.54 -8.48
CA GLY A 883 7.71 -16.67 -7.59
C GLY A 883 9.11 -16.34 -8.14
N HIS A 884 10.02 -15.91 -7.27
CA HIS A 884 11.40 -15.59 -7.63
C HIS A 884 12.17 -16.83 -8.14
N ILE A 885 12.81 -16.76 -9.30
CA ILE A 885 13.66 -17.86 -9.83
C ILE A 885 15.01 -17.27 -10.19
N ASP A 886 16.09 -17.76 -9.59
CA ASP A 886 17.45 -17.29 -9.89
C ASP A 886 17.88 -17.73 -11.29
N ALA A 887 17.69 -19.02 -11.62
CA ALA A 887 18.04 -19.57 -12.93
C ALA A 887 16.92 -20.39 -13.56
N ALA A 888 16.62 -20.15 -14.84
CA ALA A 888 15.63 -20.91 -15.61
C ALA A 888 16.28 -21.67 -16.78
N ILE A 889 16.16 -22.99 -16.79
CA ILE A 889 16.61 -23.86 -17.88
C ILE A 889 15.40 -24.27 -18.72
N LEU A 890 15.34 -23.73 -19.95
CA LEU A 890 14.15 -23.73 -20.80
C LEU A 890 14.39 -24.44 -22.14
N PRO A 891 13.46 -25.29 -22.62
CA PRO A 891 13.58 -25.91 -23.93
C PRO A 891 13.39 -24.87 -25.02
N ALA A 892 14.28 -24.85 -26.02
CA ALA A 892 14.20 -23.89 -27.13
C ALA A 892 14.18 -24.58 -28.52
N GLY A 893 14.04 -25.91 -28.58
CA GLY A 893 14.20 -26.69 -29.81
C GLY A 893 13.00 -26.68 -30.78
N GLY A 894 11.83 -26.21 -30.35
CA GLY A 894 10.63 -25.94 -31.18
C GLY A 894 9.89 -27.14 -31.77
N THR A 895 10.52 -28.30 -31.90
CA THR A 895 9.93 -29.47 -32.57
C THR A 895 8.90 -30.19 -31.68
N TYR A 896 9.27 -30.48 -30.43
CA TYR A 896 8.41 -31.17 -29.46
C TYR A 896 8.10 -30.31 -28.21
N THR A 897 8.76 -29.17 -28.09
CA THR A 897 8.73 -28.24 -26.95
C THR A 897 8.54 -26.81 -27.45
N MET A 898 8.63 -25.81 -26.56
CA MET A 898 8.75 -24.40 -26.93
C MET A 898 9.79 -24.17 -28.04
N ASN A 899 9.45 -23.29 -28.98
CA ASN A 899 10.41 -22.68 -29.90
C ASN A 899 11.13 -21.50 -29.22
N ALA A 900 12.16 -20.94 -29.87
CA ALA A 900 12.98 -19.86 -29.31
C ALA A 900 12.19 -18.59 -28.89
N VAL A 901 11.11 -18.24 -29.59
CA VAL A 901 10.25 -17.09 -29.27
C VAL A 901 9.42 -17.39 -28.02
N GLU A 902 8.80 -18.57 -27.98
CA GLU A 902 8.01 -19.03 -26.83
C GLU A 902 8.89 -19.15 -25.57
N ALA A 903 10.13 -19.64 -25.71
CA ALA A 903 11.08 -19.69 -24.60
C ALA A 903 11.47 -18.29 -24.10
N ALA A 904 11.65 -17.32 -25.00
CA ALA A 904 11.93 -15.93 -24.63
C ALA A 904 10.76 -15.28 -23.87
N GLU A 905 9.53 -15.58 -24.29
CA GLU A 905 8.32 -15.15 -23.58
C GLU A 905 8.18 -15.85 -22.21
N ALA A 906 8.50 -17.14 -22.13
CA ALA A 906 8.55 -17.86 -20.85
C ALA A 906 9.55 -17.21 -19.88
N ALA A 907 10.75 -16.85 -20.36
CA ALA A 907 11.73 -16.13 -19.56
C ALA A 907 11.20 -14.75 -19.12
N GLN A 908 10.35 -14.09 -19.90
CA GLN A 908 9.70 -12.83 -19.50
C GLN A 908 8.62 -13.03 -18.43
N TYR A 909 7.91 -14.17 -18.43
CA TYR A 909 6.97 -14.50 -17.35
C TYR A 909 7.69 -14.82 -16.05
N ILE A 910 8.80 -15.55 -16.14
CA ILE A 910 9.57 -16.04 -14.99
C ILE A 910 10.48 -14.94 -14.41
N LYS A 911 11.00 -14.05 -15.26
CA LYS A 911 11.97 -12.99 -14.95
C LYS A 911 13.21 -13.52 -14.18
N PRO A 912 13.92 -14.53 -14.68
CA PRO A 912 15.09 -15.07 -13.98
C PRO A 912 16.30 -14.13 -14.09
N GLU A 913 17.24 -14.25 -13.15
CA GLU A 913 18.55 -13.60 -13.27
C GLU A 913 19.31 -14.20 -14.46
N LEU A 914 19.33 -15.54 -14.56
CA LEU A 914 19.97 -16.30 -15.63
C LEU A 914 18.97 -17.22 -16.35
N ALA A 915 18.98 -17.20 -17.68
CA ALA A 915 18.32 -18.24 -18.48
C ALA A 915 19.30 -19.07 -19.32
N ILE A 916 19.04 -20.38 -19.42
CA ILE A 916 19.86 -21.34 -20.16
C ILE A 916 18.97 -22.11 -21.15
N PRO A 917 19.19 -21.99 -22.47
CA PRO A 917 18.46 -22.79 -23.44
C PRO A 917 18.99 -24.22 -23.49
N TYR A 918 18.10 -25.21 -23.37
CA TYR A 918 18.42 -26.64 -23.54
C TYR A 918 17.47 -27.34 -24.54
N HIS A 919 17.53 -28.67 -24.63
CA HIS A 919 16.73 -29.49 -25.54
C HIS A 919 16.94 -29.14 -27.03
N TRP A 920 18.21 -28.95 -27.43
CA TRP A 920 18.61 -28.71 -28.83
C TRP A 920 19.89 -29.50 -29.19
N GLY A 921 20.10 -29.73 -30.50
CA GLY A 921 21.35 -30.29 -31.03
C GLY A 921 21.36 -31.82 -31.28
N GLN A 922 20.29 -32.54 -30.96
CA GLN A 922 20.19 -34.01 -31.13
C GLN A 922 19.01 -34.41 -32.03
N ASN A 923 19.01 -33.90 -33.27
CA ASN A 923 17.93 -34.04 -34.27
C ASN A 923 16.64 -33.25 -33.94
N VAL A 924 16.67 -32.46 -32.88
CA VAL A 924 15.65 -31.48 -32.48
C VAL A 924 16.36 -30.16 -32.19
N GLY A 925 15.82 -29.06 -32.72
CA GLY A 925 16.46 -27.74 -32.64
C GLY A 925 17.89 -27.70 -33.18
N SER A 926 18.52 -26.54 -33.00
CA SER A 926 19.88 -26.24 -33.42
C SER A 926 20.49 -25.17 -32.52
N LEU A 927 21.80 -24.97 -32.61
CA LEU A 927 22.46 -23.84 -31.94
C LEU A 927 21.84 -22.49 -32.33
N SER A 928 21.31 -22.37 -33.56
CA SER A 928 20.64 -21.15 -34.02
C SER A 928 19.41 -20.83 -33.19
N ASP A 929 18.67 -21.83 -32.72
CA ASP A 929 17.46 -21.62 -31.92
C ASP A 929 17.82 -21.10 -30.52
N ALA A 930 18.88 -21.66 -29.92
CA ALA A 930 19.44 -21.16 -28.66
C ALA A 930 19.97 -19.71 -28.79
N GLN A 931 20.59 -19.37 -29.93
CA GLN A 931 21.03 -18.01 -30.24
C GLN A 931 19.84 -17.05 -30.41
N THR A 932 18.80 -17.47 -31.13
CA THR A 932 17.57 -16.67 -31.27
C THR A 932 16.89 -16.44 -29.92
N PHE A 933 16.86 -17.45 -29.04
CA PHE A 933 16.35 -17.27 -27.67
C PHE A 933 17.18 -16.21 -26.92
N ALA A 934 18.51 -16.30 -26.96
CA ALA A 934 19.40 -15.34 -26.31
C ALA A 934 19.25 -13.90 -26.87
N GLU A 935 18.94 -13.75 -28.15
CA GLU A 935 18.69 -12.43 -28.77
C GLU A 935 17.34 -11.81 -28.37
N LEU A 936 16.35 -12.63 -28.00
CA LEU A 936 14.97 -12.19 -27.72
C LEU A 936 14.67 -12.07 -26.22
N ALA A 937 15.35 -12.84 -25.38
CA ALA A 937 15.13 -12.86 -23.94
C ALA A 937 15.53 -11.52 -23.31
N ARG A 938 14.70 -11.06 -22.36
CA ARG A 938 14.92 -9.81 -21.59
C ARG A 938 15.55 -10.09 -20.22
N CYS A 939 16.50 -11.02 -20.17
CA CYS A 939 17.30 -11.40 -19.01
C CYS A 939 18.69 -11.84 -19.47
N ALA A 940 19.60 -12.13 -18.55
CA ALA A 940 20.91 -12.64 -18.93
C ALA A 940 20.78 -14.07 -19.47
N VAL A 941 21.40 -14.36 -20.61
CA VAL A 941 21.34 -15.70 -21.24
C VAL A 941 22.73 -16.28 -21.39
N LYS A 942 22.91 -17.52 -20.91
CA LYS A 942 24.13 -18.30 -21.13
C LYS A 942 23.81 -19.53 -21.99
N ILE A 943 24.30 -19.52 -23.23
CA ILE A 943 24.33 -20.72 -24.08
C ILE A 943 25.55 -21.55 -23.67
N LEU A 944 25.30 -22.69 -23.00
CA LEU A 944 26.34 -23.63 -22.60
C LEU A 944 26.71 -24.57 -23.76
N ALA A 945 27.99 -24.91 -23.89
CA ALA A 945 28.42 -26.07 -24.66
C ALA A 945 28.10 -27.36 -23.90
N VAL A 946 28.04 -28.50 -24.60
CA VAL A 946 27.85 -29.81 -23.95
C VAL A 946 28.97 -30.04 -22.93
N SER A 947 28.58 -30.34 -21.70
CA SER A 947 29.42 -30.50 -20.51
C SER A 947 30.05 -29.21 -19.97
N GLU A 948 29.67 -28.03 -20.47
CA GLU A 948 30.04 -26.74 -19.86
C GLU A 948 29.23 -26.53 -18.57
N ALA A 949 29.92 -26.04 -17.54
CA ALA A 949 29.34 -25.63 -16.28
C ALA A 949 29.46 -24.12 -16.10
N ILE A 950 28.54 -23.55 -15.35
CA ILE A 950 28.57 -22.16 -14.88
C ILE A 950 28.26 -22.13 -13.38
N SER A 951 28.98 -21.27 -12.67
CA SER A 951 28.90 -21.09 -11.22
C SER A 951 28.17 -19.78 -10.92
N SER A 952 27.40 -19.73 -9.83
CA SER A 952 26.57 -18.58 -9.44
C SER A 952 27.35 -17.28 -9.23
N ASP A 953 28.63 -17.37 -8.89
CA ASP A 953 29.56 -16.24 -8.76
C ASP A 953 30.07 -15.69 -10.11
N ASN A 954 29.70 -16.33 -11.23
CA ASN A 954 30.16 -15.99 -12.58
C ASN A 954 29.00 -15.88 -13.58
N TRP A 955 27.78 -15.63 -13.11
CA TRP A 955 26.65 -15.39 -13.99
C TRP A 955 26.82 -14.08 -14.76
N PRO A 956 26.47 -14.05 -16.06
CA PRO A 956 26.54 -12.83 -16.85
C PRO A 956 25.53 -11.80 -16.35
N GLU A 957 25.92 -10.53 -16.25
CA GLU A 957 24.98 -9.44 -16.04
C GLU A 957 24.16 -9.16 -17.31
N TYR A 958 22.87 -8.86 -17.14
CA TYR A 958 22.04 -8.38 -18.24
C TYR A 958 22.34 -6.92 -18.54
N THR A 959 22.80 -6.61 -19.74
CA THR A 959 22.93 -5.22 -20.22
C THR A 959 21.74 -4.91 -21.14
N PRO A 960 20.79 -4.04 -20.74
CA PRO A 960 19.67 -3.66 -21.59
C PRO A 960 20.17 -3.01 -22.89
N ILE A 961 19.70 -3.50 -24.03
CA ILE A 961 19.94 -2.84 -25.31
C ILE A 961 19.03 -1.61 -25.37
N VAL A 962 19.58 -0.43 -25.10
CA VAL A 962 18.85 0.85 -25.21
C VAL A 962 18.36 1.05 -26.64
N GLY A 963 17.03 1.10 -26.84
CA GLY A 963 16.40 1.43 -28.13
C GLY A 963 15.65 0.30 -28.85
N ARG A 964 15.06 -0.67 -28.14
CA ARG A 964 14.07 -1.61 -28.70
C ARG A 964 12.81 -1.71 -27.89
#